data_AF-A0A1H8LSA5-F1
#
_entry.id   AF-A0A1H8LSA5-F1
#
_cell.length_a   1.000
_cell.length_b   1.000
_cell.length_c   1.000
_cell.angle_alpha   90.00
_cell.angle_beta   90.00
_cell.angle_gamma   90.00
#
_symmetry.space_group_name_H-M   'P 1'
#
loop_
_entity.id
_entity.type
_entity.pdbx_description
1 polymer ?
#
loop_
_entity_poly.entity_id
_entity_poly.type
_entity_poly.pdbx_seq_one_letter_code
_entity_poly.pdbx_strand_id
1 'polypeptide(L)'
;MDLGGDGIEVSSGLKASFNFDDDEYREAGAWVGDKDGFLVIDRQDNGDATANTDGTFGNNQITRADELVLSLLTDNASDTDLQAVRDSWLNNNDTTVAFTGSDGITRQIQVLDSRDAGWAHLRIWRDLDQDGEVDGGLVSSKNDTTGQASGELFTLDALGITQINLGYDNGAAFSDKEDDITVGLATLHGLGSYVRETDGGGFETISGGVGDMSLGHAEFGWKLVELPDGSGHEYQFETGERWRYAKLAEPGSAAFNLTAGAYDAAQGDARNNDLNATGSARAVQIAGGAGADTLRGGGSDDLLSGEADADSLMGNEGNDLLVIDSNDLVSGFVDGGQGMDTLMVGDDLAVSLILADHAAEAGIGGAGADMISGAGQYGDVRISGKGGTDTLTDGFGDDLLSGDDGNDTLTAAAGDDALFGGAGLDSLASGVGDDQLYGGDAADKLVGSTGDDYLSGGADKDTLLGGEDDDRLFGGGGADILAGEAGDDTLDGGAGNDTLTFWRGDAELWGQAGEDTFKLAYSATPRWGWAVLFGGKGTDTLELDGSSTDWNYQLAKTHVGGNQWQLYRQISSSEKLVIDLIDIEKITFLGADGITSGDDTTIVLGAFEDDDTSEDYQRREWGNYIGDDVAAGQKVDPGYTGGFYSNGILNGWMGNDSLTGWSNVETLDAISGGSGTDTLSGASGADSLMGDTGADLLLGGEGSDTVTGGSGADQVSGGDANDSLVSGSGSDMLWGDDGNDSAYGGSGNDVLLGGIGTDRLYGGSGSDQVSGGAQSDTLYGDTGYDRLYGDEGADQLYGGAGSDYLYGGADNDTLVGDNLLTGEDTLGSGFNYLSGGEGNDSLLGGVMDDQLSGDAGNDTLIGGTGRDVLMGGASADSLDGGTGITDAVSYESSLGDVTVDLATQTASGGDASGATNNDTLAGFEQAIGGAGDDSLSGSGGDNMLGGGLGADRLDGRSGDDDLFGGDGADSVSGGAGVDRLYGGAGNDLLYGGDGADTLDGGEGIDAITFASATAGLVIDLRASANQGAELIDDLYLNIETVTGTGYNDTILGGFEANALTGGSGNDSLQGGLGNDSLYGGDGSDSLQGGEDADLLYGGGGADVLTGSSGRDLLYGGSDTAADRFVFAATSESADGSATRDVLYDFLSGVDELDLSGIDANSAVIGNQAFLWNGSTARANALWYVVSGADVILKADVDGNTLADVEIELKGMAALVAGDVLL
;
A
#
# COMPACT_ATOMS: atom_id res chain seq x y z
N MET A 1 -22.63 20.02 -19.61
CA MET A 1 -23.90 19.84 -20.36
C MET A 1 -24.03 18.37 -20.72
N ASP A 2 -25.17 17.76 -20.40
CA ASP A 2 -25.46 16.35 -20.71
C ASP A 2 -25.83 16.22 -22.20
N LEU A 3 -24.94 15.60 -22.98
CA LEU A 3 -25.14 15.39 -24.41
C LEU A 3 -25.58 13.96 -24.72
N GLY A 4 -25.29 13.01 -23.83
CA GLY A 4 -25.69 11.60 -23.92
C GLY A 4 -27.18 11.36 -23.66
N GLY A 5 -27.80 12.21 -22.85
CA GLY A 5 -29.19 12.14 -22.40
C GLY A 5 -29.42 11.21 -21.21
N ASP A 6 -28.37 10.86 -20.48
CA ASP A 6 -28.36 9.96 -19.31
C ASP A 6 -27.93 10.63 -17.99
N GLY A 7 -27.78 11.96 -18.00
CA GLY A 7 -27.29 12.76 -16.87
C GLY A 7 -25.87 13.27 -17.11
N ILE A 8 -25.43 14.27 -16.33
CA ILE A 8 -24.06 14.79 -16.42
C ILE A 8 -23.12 13.79 -15.72
N GLU A 9 -22.16 13.26 -16.46
CA GLU A 9 -21.13 12.34 -15.99
C GLU A 9 -19.84 13.11 -15.61
N VAL A 10 -19.14 12.62 -14.58
CA VAL A 10 -17.82 13.12 -14.15
C VAL A 10 -16.81 11.99 -14.10
N SER A 11 -15.56 12.28 -14.44
CA SER A 11 -14.44 11.36 -14.26
C SER A 11 -13.71 11.71 -12.95
N SER A 12 -13.44 10.69 -12.14
CA SER A 12 -12.77 10.83 -10.83
C SER A 12 -11.29 10.46 -10.88
N GLY A 13 -10.71 10.25 -12.06
CA GLY A 13 -9.36 9.69 -12.24
C GLY A 13 -8.22 10.70 -12.32
N LEU A 14 -8.45 11.99 -12.03
CA LEU A 14 -7.46 13.07 -12.16
C LEU A 14 -6.69 13.06 -13.50
N LYS A 15 -7.36 12.67 -14.59
CA LYS A 15 -6.72 12.49 -15.92
C LYS A 15 -6.49 13.81 -16.65
N ALA A 16 -7.36 14.79 -16.43
CA ALA A 16 -7.28 16.09 -17.08
C ALA A 16 -6.45 17.05 -16.23
N SER A 17 -5.57 17.82 -16.87
CA SER A 17 -4.84 18.92 -16.24
C SER A 17 -5.21 20.23 -16.91
N PHE A 18 -5.73 21.17 -16.14
CA PHE A 18 -6.21 22.46 -16.64
C PHE A 18 -5.75 23.57 -15.72
N ASN A 19 -5.58 24.79 -16.23
CA ASN A 19 -5.18 25.94 -15.43
C ASN A 19 -6.43 26.52 -14.74
N PHE A 20 -6.73 26.01 -13.55
CA PHE A 20 -7.94 26.31 -12.78
C PHE A 20 -7.86 27.66 -12.05
N ASP A 21 -6.68 28.08 -11.60
CA ASP A 21 -6.48 29.28 -10.78
C ASP A 21 -5.88 30.48 -11.53
N ASP A 22 -5.56 30.27 -12.81
CA ASP A 22 -5.09 31.26 -13.77
C ASP A 22 -3.63 31.72 -13.64
N ASP A 23 -2.75 30.86 -13.12
CA ASP A 23 -1.37 31.20 -12.74
C ASP A 23 -0.25 30.75 -13.72
N GLU A 24 -0.65 30.06 -14.81
CA GLU A 24 0.15 29.43 -15.88
C GLU A 24 0.47 27.94 -15.68
N TYR A 25 0.26 27.39 -14.49
CA TYR A 25 0.38 25.97 -14.20
C TYR A 25 -0.97 25.29 -14.46
N ARG A 26 -0.93 23.96 -14.53
CA ARG A 26 -2.09 23.12 -14.79
C ARG A 26 -2.22 22.13 -13.67
N GLU A 27 -3.37 22.13 -13.03
CA GLU A 27 -3.66 21.30 -11.88
C GLU A 27 -4.45 20.09 -12.37
N ALA A 28 -4.09 18.91 -11.88
CA ALA A 28 -4.87 17.71 -12.15
C ALA A 28 -6.18 17.80 -11.37
N GLY A 29 -7.32 17.55 -12.03
CA GLY A 29 -8.62 17.73 -11.39
C GLY A 29 -9.68 16.74 -11.85
N ALA A 30 -10.80 16.75 -11.14
CA ALA A 30 -12.03 16.14 -11.64
C ALA A 30 -12.43 16.80 -12.96
N TRP A 31 -12.99 16.00 -13.86
CA TRP A 31 -13.34 16.46 -15.19
C TRP A 31 -14.73 15.97 -15.61
N VAL A 32 -15.30 16.62 -16.62
CA VAL A 32 -16.57 16.17 -17.21
C VAL A 32 -16.33 14.92 -18.07
N GLY A 33 -17.24 13.95 -18.02
CA GLY A 33 -17.15 12.73 -18.80
C GLY A 33 -17.11 12.99 -20.32
N ASP A 34 -16.45 12.10 -21.07
CA ASP A 34 -16.27 12.18 -22.54
C ASP A 34 -17.59 12.21 -23.35
N LYS A 35 -18.67 11.72 -22.74
CA LYS A 35 -20.02 11.77 -23.33
C LYS A 35 -20.64 13.16 -23.28
N ASP A 36 -20.18 14.00 -22.36
CA ASP A 36 -20.70 15.33 -22.05
C ASP A 36 -19.73 16.43 -22.48
N GLY A 37 -19.96 17.68 -22.04
CA GLY A 37 -19.04 18.76 -22.34
C GLY A 37 -19.32 20.08 -21.62
N PHE A 38 -18.29 20.92 -21.53
CA PHE A 38 -18.33 22.26 -20.96
C PHE A 38 -18.96 23.26 -21.92
N LEU A 39 -19.70 24.23 -21.36
CA LEU A 39 -20.11 25.42 -22.11
C LEU A 39 -18.99 26.45 -22.03
N VAL A 40 -18.41 26.85 -23.17
CA VAL A 40 -17.17 27.67 -23.19
C VAL A 40 -17.30 28.90 -24.11
N ILE A 41 -16.50 29.94 -23.83
CA ILE A 41 -16.31 31.13 -24.68
C ILE A 41 -14.82 31.27 -24.96
N ASP A 42 -14.47 31.19 -26.25
CA ASP A 42 -13.13 31.43 -26.76
C ASP A 42 -12.81 32.94 -26.81
N ARG A 43 -11.91 33.41 -25.93
CA ARG A 43 -11.55 34.83 -25.75
C ARG A 43 -10.29 35.18 -26.56
N GLN A 44 -10.20 36.42 -27.06
CA GLN A 44 -9.16 36.84 -28.03
C GLN A 44 -7.75 37.13 -27.44
N ASP A 45 -7.48 36.95 -26.14
CA ASP A 45 -6.24 37.46 -25.51
C ASP A 45 -5.62 36.42 -24.56
N ASN A 46 -5.08 35.33 -25.11
CA ASN A 46 -4.34 34.29 -24.40
C ASN A 46 -2.81 34.35 -24.62
N GLY A 47 -2.29 35.54 -24.98
CA GLY A 47 -0.83 35.73 -25.11
C GLY A 47 -0.17 35.17 -26.38
N ASP A 48 -0.90 34.51 -27.30
CA ASP A 48 -0.36 34.07 -28.59
C ASP A 48 -0.35 35.22 -29.63
N ALA A 49 0.86 35.62 -30.05
CA ALA A 49 1.09 36.69 -31.01
C ALA A 49 0.68 36.37 -32.47
N THR A 50 0.08 35.21 -32.76
CA THR A 50 -0.28 34.79 -34.13
C THR A 50 -1.75 34.97 -34.52
N ALA A 51 -2.58 35.58 -33.67
CA ALA A 51 -4.02 35.74 -33.90
C ALA A 51 -4.40 36.37 -35.28
N ASN A 52 -5.31 35.67 -35.97
CA ASN A 52 -5.78 35.95 -37.32
C ASN A 52 -6.37 37.36 -37.51
N THR A 53 -5.95 38.03 -38.59
CA THR A 53 -6.36 39.41 -38.96
C THR A 53 -7.74 39.54 -39.63
N ASP A 54 -8.60 38.52 -39.59
CA ASP A 54 -9.85 38.47 -40.38
C ASP A 54 -11.12 38.91 -39.63
N GLY A 55 -11.02 39.15 -38.31
CA GLY A 55 -12.13 39.67 -37.52
C GLY A 55 -13.17 38.62 -37.13
N THR A 56 -12.81 37.33 -37.11
CA THR A 56 -13.55 36.29 -36.38
C THR A 56 -13.07 36.20 -34.92
N PHE A 57 -13.94 35.70 -34.03
CA PHE A 57 -13.66 35.54 -32.60
C PHE A 57 -12.80 34.28 -32.38
N GLY A 58 -11.76 34.40 -31.52
CA GLY A 58 -11.05 33.27 -30.91
C GLY A 58 -9.90 32.61 -31.68
N ASN A 59 -9.02 31.87 -30.98
CA ASN A 59 -7.98 31.02 -31.59
C ASN A 59 -8.38 29.52 -31.62
N ASN A 60 -9.60 29.18 -31.19
CA ASN A 60 -10.16 27.84 -31.05
C ASN A 60 -9.38 26.96 -30.04
N GLN A 61 -8.84 27.57 -28.99
CA GLN A 61 -8.25 26.87 -27.85
C GLN A 61 -8.95 27.37 -26.58
N ILE A 62 -9.01 26.52 -25.56
CA ILE A 62 -9.55 26.84 -24.23
C ILE A 62 -8.46 26.43 -23.25
N THR A 63 -7.84 27.39 -22.57
CA THR A 63 -6.56 27.16 -21.87
C THR A 63 -6.54 27.66 -20.43
N ARG A 64 -7.59 28.37 -20.01
CA ARG A 64 -7.68 29.05 -18.71
C ARG A 64 -9.10 28.95 -18.18
N ALA A 65 -9.25 28.94 -16.86
CA ALA A 65 -10.54 28.93 -16.19
C ALA A 65 -11.50 30.04 -16.65
N ASP A 66 -10.99 31.19 -17.09
CA ASP A 66 -11.81 32.32 -17.56
C ASP A 66 -12.50 32.12 -18.92
N GLU A 67 -12.15 31.04 -19.64
CA GLU A 67 -12.72 30.65 -20.93
C GLU A 67 -13.77 29.54 -20.82
N LEU A 68 -13.76 28.79 -19.72
CA LEU A 68 -14.91 28.01 -19.28
C LEU A 68 -15.96 29.06 -18.88
N VAL A 69 -17.01 29.23 -19.71
CA VAL A 69 -18.09 30.13 -19.30
C VAL A 69 -18.51 29.64 -17.95
N LEU A 70 -18.53 30.57 -16.98
CA LEU A 70 -19.19 30.54 -15.68
C LEU A 70 -18.30 31.22 -14.60
N SER A 71 -16.97 31.04 -14.62
CA SER A 71 -16.04 31.50 -13.56
C SER A 71 -15.86 33.02 -13.37
N LEU A 72 -16.09 33.87 -14.39
CA LEU A 72 -15.55 35.25 -14.39
C LEU A 72 -16.48 36.36 -14.95
N LEU A 73 -17.80 36.18 -14.94
CA LEU A 73 -18.72 37.17 -15.50
C LEU A 73 -19.29 38.22 -14.53
N THR A 74 -19.12 38.12 -13.20
CA THR A 74 -19.63 39.15 -12.26
C THR A 74 -18.85 39.31 -10.95
N ASP A 75 -18.57 40.56 -10.59
CA ASP A 75 -18.04 41.02 -9.29
C ASP A 75 -19.02 40.83 -8.09
N ASN A 76 -20.09 40.05 -8.26
CA ASN A 76 -21.14 39.82 -7.26
C ASN A 76 -21.15 38.34 -6.86
N ALA A 77 -20.67 38.04 -5.65
CA ALA A 77 -20.58 36.70 -5.07
C ALA A 77 -21.93 36.00 -4.76
N SER A 78 -23.06 36.49 -5.30
CA SER A 78 -24.41 35.97 -5.02
C SER A 78 -25.14 35.43 -6.24
N ASP A 79 -24.58 35.59 -7.45
CA ASP A 79 -25.18 35.09 -8.68
C ASP A 79 -24.58 33.71 -9.00
N THR A 80 -25.40 32.69 -9.29
CA THR A 80 -24.85 31.45 -9.87
C THR A 80 -24.36 31.74 -11.26
N ASP A 81 -23.44 30.93 -11.76
CA ASP A 81 -22.77 31.30 -12.98
C ASP A 81 -23.75 31.32 -14.19
N LEU A 82 -24.80 30.49 -14.15
CA LEU A 82 -25.86 30.47 -15.16
C LEU A 82 -26.66 31.79 -15.17
N GLN A 83 -26.72 32.48 -14.01
CA GLN A 83 -27.27 33.82 -13.87
C GLN A 83 -26.31 34.90 -14.37
N ALA A 84 -25.00 34.73 -14.22
CA ALA A 84 -24.02 35.65 -14.78
C ALA A 84 -24.08 35.68 -16.32
N VAL A 85 -24.32 34.52 -16.96
CA VAL A 85 -24.61 34.40 -18.41
C VAL A 85 -25.93 35.08 -18.79
N ARG A 86 -26.98 34.89 -17.97
CA ARG A 86 -28.29 35.56 -18.12
C ARG A 86 -28.13 37.07 -18.10
N ASP A 87 -27.46 37.62 -17.09
CA ASP A 87 -27.43 39.07 -16.85
C ASP A 87 -26.48 39.82 -17.79
N SER A 88 -25.43 39.15 -18.28
CA SER A 88 -24.46 39.74 -19.20
C SER A 88 -24.99 39.92 -20.62
N TRP A 89 -25.88 39.04 -21.11
CA TRP A 89 -26.19 38.94 -22.54
C TRP A 89 -27.64 39.29 -22.94
N LEU A 90 -28.51 39.57 -21.96
CA LEU A 90 -29.89 39.95 -22.22
C LEU A 90 -30.03 41.45 -22.59
N ASN A 91 -30.49 41.72 -23.81
CA ASN A 91 -31.18 42.97 -24.12
C ASN A 91 -32.67 42.82 -23.75
N ASN A 92 -33.34 43.92 -23.34
CA ASN A 92 -34.74 44.04 -22.87
C ASN A 92 -35.91 43.45 -23.73
N ASN A 93 -35.70 42.46 -24.59
CA ASN A 93 -36.68 41.89 -25.51
C ASN A 93 -36.73 40.34 -25.49
N ASP A 94 -36.37 39.70 -24.38
CA ASP A 94 -36.36 38.24 -24.30
C ASP A 94 -37.79 37.61 -24.32
N THR A 95 -37.90 36.44 -24.94
CA THR A 95 -39.10 35.60 -24.97
C THR A 95 -39.08 34.58 -23.85
N THR A 96 -39.97 34.74 -22.88
CA THR A 96 -40.24 33.67 -21.91
C THR A 96 -41.00 32.52 -22.58
N VAL A 97 -40.59 31.28 -22.31
CA VAL A 97 -41.28 30.07 -22.78
C VAL A 97 -41.98 29.39 -21.59
N ALA A 98 -43.16 28.83 -21.85
CA ALA A 98 -43.87 28.02 -20.85
C ALA A 98 -43.16 26.65 -20.72
N PHE A 99 -42.49 26.43 -19.60
CA PHE A 99 -41.84 25.18 -19.26
C PHE A 99 -42.59 24.49 -18.12
N THR A 100 -42.73 23.16 -18.16
CA THR A 100 -43.38 22.40 -17.08
C THR A 100 -42.35 21.48 -16.47
N GLY A 101 -42.00 21.72 -15.20
CA GLY A 101 -40.98 20.96 -14.48
C GLY A 101 -41.40 19.52 -14.17
N SER A 102 -40.48 18.76 -13.59
CA SER A 102 -40.70 17.39 -13.10
C SER A 102 -41.77 17.32 -12.00
N ASP A 103 -42.00 18.44 -11.31
CA ASP A 103 -43.07 18.69 -10.34
C ASP A 103 -44.48 18.87 -10.97
N GLY A 104 -44.56 18.96 -12.31
CA GLY A 104 -45.80 19.13 -13.06
C GLY A 104 -46.34 20.57 -13.09
N ILE A 105 -45.57 21.57 -12.64
CA ILE A 105 -45.98 22.98 -12.61
C ILE A 105 -45.43 23.74 -13.81
N THR A 106 -46.29 24.45 -14.54
CA THR A 106 -45.89 25.27 -15.70
C THR A 106 -45.44 26.67 -15.28
N ARG A 107 -44.17 27.01 -15.52
CA ARG A 107 -43.53 28.31 -15.25
C ARG A 107 -43.12 29.02 -16.56
N GLN A 108 -42.86 30.32 -16.49
CA GLN A 108 -42.30 31.11 -17.60
C GLN A 108 -40.79 31.23 -17.35
N ILE A 109 -39.95 30.63 -18.19
CA ILE A 109 -38.49 30.64 -18.04
C ILE A 109 -37.88 31.45 -19.19
N GLN A 110 -36.83 32.22 -18.89
CA GLN A 110 -36.02 32.92 -19.88
C GLN A 110 -35.16 31.91 -20.65
N VAL A 111 -34.92 32.19 -21.93
CA VAL A 111 -34.23 31.23 -22.80
C VAL A 111 -33.14 31.93 -23.58
N LEU A 112 -31.99 31.30 -23.67
CA LEU A 112 -30.93 31.71 -24.59
C LEU A 112 -31.12 30.98 -25.92
N ASP A 113 -31.20 31.72 -27.02
CA ASP A 113 -31.29 31.15 -28.37
C ASP A 113 -30.65 32.03 -29.45
N SER A 114 -30.74 31.58 -30.71
CA SER A 114 -30.19 32.25 -31.90
C SER A 114 -30.56 33.74 -32.10
N ARG A 115 -31.53 34.27 -31.34
CA ARG A 115 -31.92 35.68 -31.36
C ARG A 115 -31.05 36.56 -30.46
N ASP A 116 -30.29 35.95 -29.55
CA ASP A 116 -29.41 36.63 -28.61
C ASP A 116 -28.05 36.92 -29.23
N ALA A 117 -27.53 38.12 -28.95
CA ALA A 117 -26.28 38.58 -29.56
C ALA A 117 -25.08 37.70 -29.16
N GLY A 118 -25.14 37.10 -27.97
CA GLY A 118 -24.13 36.19 -27.44
C GLY A 118 -24.18 34.77 -28.00
N TRP A 119 -25.32 34.32 -28.56
CA TRP A 119 -25.52 32.92 -28.99
C TRP A 119 -24.46 32.43 -29.97
N ALA A 120 -24.01 33.29 -30.89
CA ALA A 120 -22.99 32.94 -31.88
C ALA A 120 -21.58 32.76 -31.28
N HIS A 121 -21.37 33.15 -30.02
CA HIS A 121 -20.08 33.10 -29.34
C HIS A 121 -19.90 31.86 -28.46
N LEU A 122 -20.99 31.21 -28.04
CA LEU A 122 -20.91 30.00 -27.24
C LEU A 122 -20.40 28.82 -28.05
N ARG A 123 -19.63 27.98 -27.36
CA ARG A 123 -19.16 26.69 -27.84
C ARG A 123 -19.42 25.63 -26.78
N ILE A 124 -19.39 24.38 -27.21
CA ILE A 124 -19.34 23.22 -26.31
C ILE A 124 -17.99 22.55 -26.49
N TRP A 125 -17.21 22.44 -25.42
CA TRP A 125 -15.98 21.66 -25.43
C TRP A 125 -16.27 20.27 -24.87
N ARG A 126 -16.07 19.25 -25.71
CA ARG A 126 -16.11 17.85 -25.34
C ARG A 126 -14.70 17.30 -25.42
N ASP A 127 -14.05 17.21 -24.28
CA ASP A 127 -12.75 16.61 -24.14
C ASP A 127 -12.89 15.08 -24.17
N LEU A 128 -12.44 14.45 -25.25
CA LEU A 128 -12.68 13.04 -25.55
C LEU A 128 -11.63 12.12 -24.95
N ASP A 129 -10.40 12.60 -24.79
CA ASP A 129 -9.31 11.86 -24.12
C ASP A 129 -9.05 12.34 -22.69
N GLN A 130 -9.75 13.39 -22.27
CA GLN A 130 -9.80 13.90 -20.90
C GLN A 130 -8.43 14.41 -20.44
N ASP A 131 -7.70 15.08 -21.32
CA ASP A 131 -6.38 15.62 -21.02
C ASP A 131 -6.39 17.10 -20.59
N GLY A 132 -7.52 17.80 -20.75
CA GLY A 132 -7.68 19.22 -20.44
C GLY A 132 -7.24 20.15 -21.57
N GLU A 133 -7.05 19.67 -22.80
CA GLU A 133 -6.77 20.48 -24.00
C GLU A 133 -7.88 20.40 -25.06
N VAL A 134 -7.92 21.38 -25.97
CA VAL A 134 -8.87 21.37 -27.09
C VAL A 134 -8.22 20.78 -28.33
N ASP A 135 -8.69 19.59 -28.69
CA ASP A 135 -8.13 18.83 -29.79
C ASP A 135 -8.96 18.89 -31.08
N GLY A 136 -8.30 18.68 -32.23
CA GLY A 136 -8.96 18.55 -33.56
C GLY A 136 -9.71 19.77 -34.12
N GLY A 137 -9.76 20.90 -33.41
CA GLY A 137 -10.30 22.20 -33.85
C GLY A 137 -11.83 22.34 -33.88
N LEU A 138 -12.33 23.50 -34.33
CA LEU A 138 -13.76 23.86 -34.24
C LEU A 138 -14.65 23.13 -35.26
N VAL A 139 -15.64 22.39 -34.77
CA VAL A 139 -16.73 21.76 -35.52
C VAL A 139 -17.94 22.70 -35.60
N SER A 140 -18.21 23.23 -36.80
CA SER A 140 -19.23 24.28 -36.98
C SER A 140 -20.49 23.87 -37.76
N SER A 141 -20.67 22.60 -38.14
CA SER A 141 -21.86 22.15 -38.88
C SER A 141 -22.27 20.70 -38.62
N LYS A 142 -23.59 20.45 -38.54
CA LYS A 142 -24.23 19.13 -38.29
C LYS A 142 -23.95 18.05 -39.35
N ASN A 143 -23.41 18.42 -40.51
CA ASN A 143 -23.06 17.52 -41.61
C ASN A 143 -21.65 17.79 -42.12
N ASP A 144 -20.70 18.01 -41.21
CA ASP A 144 -19.33 18.23 -41.63
C ASP A 144 -18.81 17.02 -42.41
N THR A 145 -18.54 17.25 -43.69
CA THR A 145 -18.05 16.26 -44.66
C THR A 145 -16.60 16.54 -45.05
N THR A 146 -15.95 17.49 -44.37
CA THR A 146 -14.57 17.92 -44.66
C THR A 146 -13.50 17.04 -44.01
N GLY A 147 -13.89 16.16 -43.08
CA GLY A 147 -12.97 15.25 -42.40
C GLY A 147 -12.53 15.73 -41.00
N GLN A 148 -12.99 16.89 -40.52
CA GLN A 148 -12.75 17.39 -39.14
C GLN A 148 -13.68 16.77 -38.09
N ALA A 149 -14.18 15.55 -38.31
CA ALA A 149 -15.13 14.89 -37.41
C ALA A 149 -14.51 14.39 -36.09
N SER A 150 -13.26 14.78 -35.79
CA SER A 150 -12.52 14.47 -34.57
C SER A 150 -12.20 15.72 -33.73
N GLY A 151 -12.84 16.85 -34.02
CA GLY A 151 -12.68 18.07 -33.23
C GLY A 151 -13.51 18.04 -31.95
N GLU A 152 -12.97 18.61 -30.89
CA GLU A 152 -13.53 18.60 -29.53
C GLU A 152 -14.34 19.86 -29.21
N LEU A 153 -14.15 20.93 -29.98
CA LEU A 153 -14.88 22.18 -29.81
C LEU A 153 -16.03 22.28 -30.82
N PHE A 154 -17.26 22.46 -30.34
CA PHE A 154 -18.46 22.47 -31.18
C PHE A 154 -19.20 23.80 -31.11
N THR A 155 -19.79 24.23 -32.24
CA THR A 155 -20.85 25.25 -32.18
C THR A 155 -22.17 24.61 -31.73
N LEU A 156 -23.05 25.38 -31.06
CA LEU A 156 -24.36 24.90 -30.63
C LEU A 156 -25.20 24.38 -31.82
N ASP A 157 -25.12 25.06 -32.97
CA ASP A 157 -25.77 24.65 -34.22
C ASP A 157 -25.25 23.31 -34.75
N ALA A 158 -23.96 22.99 -34.55
CA ALA A 158 -23.37 21.71 -34.97
C ALA A 158 -23.95 20.53 -34.18
N LEU A 159 -24.18 20.73 -32.88
CA LEU A 159 -24.86 19.78 -31.99
C LEU A 159 -26.40 19.82 -32.12
N GLY A 160 -26.94 20.69 -32.97
CA GLY A 160 -28.38 20.87 -33.15
C GLY A 160 -29.08 21.46 -31.92
N ILE A 161 -28.33 22.07 -31.00
CA ILE A 161 -28.88 22.79 -29.84
C ILE A 161 -29.49 24.08 -30.35
N THR A 162 -30.75 24.33 -29.98
CA THR A 162 -31.54 25.46 -30.49
C THR A 162 -32.00 26.42 -29.40
N GLN A 163 -31.93 26.00 -28.14
CA GLN A 163 -32.37 26.77 -26.99
C GLN A 163 -31.71 26.22 -25.72
N ILE A 164 -31.24 27.08 -24.83
CA ILE A 164 -30.83 26.74 -23.45
C ILE A 164 -31.80 27.44 -22.49
N ASN A 165 -32.39 26.71 -21.57
CA ASN A 165 -33.35 27.24 -20.60
C ASN A 165 -32.59 27.72 -19.36
N LEU A 166 -32.67 29.03 -19.09
CA LEU A 166 -31.94 29.66 -17.99
C LEU A 166 -32.76 29.62 -16.70
N GLY A 167 -33.17 28.43 -16.26
CA GLY A 167 -33.86 28.21 -14.98
C GLY A 167 -33.92 26.73 -14.59
N TYR A 168 -33.84 26.44 -13.29
CA TYR A 168 -33.82 25.08 -12.73
C TYR A 168 -35.18 24.36 -12.86
N ASP A 169 -35.14 23.04 -13.09
CA ASP A 169 -36.32 22.22 -13.41
C ASP A 169 -37.32 22.05 -12.23
N ASN A 170 -36.89 22.30 -10.97
CA ASN A 170 -37.72 22.21 -9.74
C ASN A 170 -38.45 23.53 -9.39
N GLY A 171 -38.03 24.66 -9.97
CA GLY A 171 -38.61 25.97 -9.75
C GLY A 171 -38.28 26.63 -8.41
N ALA A 172 -37.19 26.24 -7.74
CA ALA A 172 -36.58 26.98 -6.65
C ALA A 172 -35.89 28.27 -7.14
N ALA A 173 -35.59 29.19 -6.22
CA ALA A 173 -34.69 30.29 -6.50
C ALA A 173 -33.27 29.73 -6.63
N PHE A 174 -32.41 30.37 -7.44
CA PHE A 174 -31.06 29.90 -7.80
C PHE A 174 -30.06 29.78 -6.62
N SER A 175 -30.50 29.73 -5.37
CA SER A 175 -29.67 29.67 -4.18
C SER A 175 -30.02 28.49 -3.26
N ASP A 176 -30.73 27.47 -3.75
CA ASP A 176 -31.07 26.29 -2.94
C ASP A 176 -29.94 25.25 -2.98
N LYS A 177 -29.04 25.30 -1.99
CA LYS A 177 -28.02 24.25 -1.75
C LYS A 177 -28.62 22.91 -1.28
N GLU A 178 -29.94 22.83 -1.11
CA GLU A 178 -30.64 21.63 -0.59
C GLU A 178 -30.59 20.43 -1.55
N ASP A 179 -30.23 20.63 -2.83
CA ASP A 179 -30.19 19.60 -3.88
C ASP A 179 -28.77 19.35 -4.45
N ASP A 180 -27.70 19.85 -3.80
CA ASP A 180 -26.31 19.67 -4.26
C ASP A 180 -25.89 18.19 -4.17
N ILE A 181 -25.34 17.68 -5.27
CA ILE A 181 -24.85 16.30 -5.34
C ILE A 181 -23.33 16.32 -5.52
N THR A 182 -22.62 15.97 -4.45
CA THR A 182 -21.17 15.76 -4.48
C THR A 182 -20.87 14.28 -4.72
N VAL A 183 -20.07 14.00 -5.76
CA VAL A 183 -19.55 12.66 -6.04
C VAL A 183 -18.06 12.79 -6.34
N GLY A 184 -17.23 12.21 -5.46
CA GLY A 184 -15.78 12.38 -5.52
C GLY A 184 -15.39 13.85 -5.35
N LEU A 185 -14.50 14.34 -6.21
CA LEU A 185 -14.05 15.74 -6.22
C LEU A 185 -14.99 16.66 -7.01
N ALA A 186 -16.18 16.24 -7.44
CA ALA A 186 -17.09 17.09 -8.21
C ALA A 186 -18.41 17.32 -7.47
N THR A 187 -18.88 18.57 -7.44
CA THR A 187 -20.19 18.95 -6.90
C THR A 187 -21.05 19.57 -7.99
N LEU A 188 -22.27 19.06 -8.14
CA LEU A 188 -23.28 19.60 -9.04
C LEU A 188 -24.25 20.47 -8.24
N HIS A 189 -24.24 21.79 -8.48
CA HIS A 189 -24.99 22.81 -7.73
C HIS A 189 -26.38 23.14 -8.30
N GLY A 190 -26.87 22.32 -9.23
CA GLY A 190 -28.23 22.43 -9.76
C GLY A 190 -28.36 22.11 -11.26
N LEU A 191 -29.60 21.85 -11.71
CA LEU A 191 -29.92 21.31 -13.04
C LEU A 191 -30.99 22.10 -13.83
N GLY A 192 -30.57 22.70 -14.95
CA GLY A 192 -31.41 23.30 -15.98
C GLY A 192 -31.62 22.38 -17.19
N SER A 193 -32.23 22.90 -18.25
CA SER A 193 -32.59 22.10 -19.43
C SER A 193 -32.25 22.80 -20.75
N TYR A 194 -32.12 22.04 -21.83
CA TYR A 194 -31.91 22.60 -23.18
C TYR A 194 -32.77 21.86 -24.23
N VAL A 195 -32.90 22.45 -25.42
CA VAL A 195 -33.68 21.90 -26.54
C VAL A 195 -32.78 21.67 -27.73
N ARG A 196 -32.82 20.45 -28.28
CA ARG A 196 -32.09 20.09 -29.50
C ARG A 196 -32.99 19.52 -30.60
N GLU A 197 -32.53 19.63 -31.84
CA GLU A 197 -33.16 19.03 -33.01
C GLU A 197 -32.70 17.56 -33.21
N THR A 198 -33.65 16.64 -33.10
CA THR A 198 -33.47 15.21 -33.38
C THR A 198 -33.18 14.93 -34.86
N ASP A 199 -32.50 13.83 -35.16
CA ASP A 199 -32.18 13.41 -36.54
C ASP A 199 -33.42 13.16 -37.44
N GLY A 200 -34.61 13.04 -36.83
CA GLY A 200 -35.89 12.95 -37.51
C GLY A 200 -36.54 14.28 -37.89
N GLY A 201 -35.91 15.43 -37.58
CA GLY A 201 -36.43 16.78 -37.81
C GLY A 201 -37.50 17.23 -36.79
N GLY A 202 -37.55 16.58 -35.62
CA GLY A 202 -38.35 17.01 -34.46
C GLY A 202 -37.46 17.63 -33.37
N PHE A 203 -38.05 18.23 -32.34
CA PHE A 203 -37.32 18.81 -31.21
C PHE A 203 -37.58 18.00 -29.93
N GLU A 204 -36.54 17.84 -29.12
CA GLU A 204 -36.63 17.24 -27.79
C GLU A 204 -36.02 18.16 -26.72
N THR A 205 -36.56 18.08 -25.51
CA THR A 205 -36.06 18.80 -24.33
C THR A 205 -35.32 17.81 -23.45
N ILE A 206 -34.07 18.10 -23.14
CA ILE A 206 -33.24 17.34 -22.21
C ILE A 206 -33.39 18.01 -20.84
N SER A 207 -34.17 17.39 -19.96
CA SER A 207 -34.38 17.83 -18.57
C SER A 207 -33.15 17.45 -17.75
N GLY A 208 -32.67 18.35 -16.89
CA GLY A 208 -31.36 18.20 -16.23
C GLY A 208 -30.17 18.16 -17.20
N GLY A 209 -30.34 18.73 -18.40
CA GLY A 209 -29.34 18.71 -19.47
C GLY A 209 -28.19 19.72 -19.31
N VAL A 210 -28.30 20.66 -18.38
CA VAL A 210 -27.29 21.72 -18.13
C VAL A 210 -27.15 21.86 -16.63
N GLY A 211 -25.93 21.87 -16.11
CA GLY A 211 -25.67 21.98 -14.69
C GLY A 211 -24.50 22.91 -14.39
N ASP A 212 -24.52 23.46 -13.19
CA ASP A 212 -23.43 24.24 -12.61
C ASP A 212 -22.57 23.31 -11.74
N MET A 213 -21.25 23.36 -11.90
CA MET A 213 -20.35 22.35 -11.36
C MET A 213 -19.11 22.96 -10.73
N SER A 214 -18.82 22.55 -9.50
CA SER A 214 -17.50 22.70 -8.90
C SER A 214 -16.68 21.44 -9.15
N LEU A 215 -15.47 21.61 -9.65
CA LEU A 215 -14.51 20.54 -9.89
C LEU A 215 -13.31 20.77 -8.98
N GLY A 216 -13.06 19.82 -8.09
CA GLY A 216 -11.88 19.79 -7.24
C GLY A 216 -10.65 19.45 -8.07
N HIS A 217 -9.57 20.16 -7.79
CA HIS A 217 -8.28 20.02 -8.44
C HIS A 217 -7.17 20.01 -7.39
N ALA A 218 -5.98 19.60 -7.80
CA ALA A 218 -4.78 19.68 -6.97
C ALA A 218 -4.46 21.15 -6.64
N GLU A 219 -3.89 21.37 -5.45
CA GLU A 219 -3.45 22.70 -5.00
C GLU A 219 -2.24 23.21 -5.79
N PHE A 220 -1.36 22.31 -6.22
CA PHE A 220 -0.18 22.64 -7.00
C PHE A 220 -0.30 22.09 -8.42
N GLY A 221 -0.08 22.96 -9.39
CA GLY A 221 -0.05 22.61 -10.80
C GLY A 221 1.35 22.31 -11.32
N TRP A 222 1.37 21.92 -12.58
CA TRP A 222 2.58 21.76 -13.36
C TRP A 222 2.47 22.53 -14.67
N LYS A 223 3.59 23.01 -15.20
CA LYS A 223 3.64 23.57 -16.55
C LYS A 223 4.77 23.00 -17.37
N LEU A 224 4.47 22.84 -18.65
CA LEU A 224 5.46 22.45 -19.65
C LEU A 224 6.13 23.70 -20.21
N VAL A 225 7.45 23.80 -20.03
CA VAL A 225 8.26 24.90 -20.56
C VAL A 225 9.20 24.37 -21.63
N GLU A 226 9.10 24.89 -22.86
CA GLU A 226 10.09 24.60 -23.90
C GLU A 226 11.46 25.21 -23.53
N LEU A 227 12.51 24.39 -23.57
CA LEU A 227 13.85 24.84 -23.23
C LEU A 227 14.33 25.88 -24.26
N PRO A 228 15.01 26.97 -23.83
CA PRO A 228 15.37 28.08 -24.72
C PRO A 228 16.27 27.71 -25.91
N ASP A 229 16.93 26.56 -25.85
CA ASP A 229 17.79 26.02 -26.91
C ASP A 229 17.08 25.01 -27.83
N GLY A 230 15.80 24.72 -27.58
CA GLY A 230 14.97 23.79 -28.35
C GLY A 230 15.38 22.32 -28.16
N SER A 231 16.08 22.00 -27.07
CA SER A 231 16.56 20.64 -26.76
C SER A 231 15.49 19.71 -26.17
N GLY A 232 14.33 20.26 -25.78
CA GLY A 232 13.25 19.52 -25.14
C GLY A 232 12.40 20.44 -24.27
N HIS A 233 11.76 19.86 -23.26
CA HIS A 233 10.86 20.54 -22.34
C HIS A 233 11.28 20.32 -20.88
N GLU A 234 10.95 21.27 -20.02
CA GLU A 234 11.06 21.15 -18.57
C GLU A 234 9.63 21.18 -18.02
N TYR A 235 9.24 20.11 -17.32
CA TYR A 235 8.09 20.16 -16.44
C TYR A 235 8.51 20.93 -15.19
N GLN A 236 7.82 22.03 -14.92
CA GLN A 236 8.00 22.83 -13.72
C GLN A 236 6.78 22.62 -12.84
N PHE A 237 7.01 22.23 -11.61
CA PHE A 237 5.96 22.10 -10.61
C PHE A 237 5.94 23.37 -9.75
N GLU A 238 4.78 23.79 -9.29
CA GLU A 238 4.66 24.93 -8.38
C GLU A 238 5.42 24.73 -7.06
N THR A 239 5.59 23.47 -6.64
CA THR A 239 6.43 23.05 -5.51
C THR A 239 7.92 23.40 -5.69
N GLY A 240 8.32 23.85 -6.88
CA GLY A 240 9.71 24.20 -7.22
C GLY A 240 10.50 23.07 -7.85
N GLU A 241 9.95 21.85 -7.90
CA GLU A 241 10.54 20.72 -8.61
C GLU A 241 10.62 20.97 -10.12
N ARG A 242 11.63 20.36 -10.75
CA ARG A 242 11.87 20.50 -12.20
C ARG A 242 12.34 19.19 -12.79
N TRP A 243 11.59 18.71 -13.76
CA TRP A 243 11.88 17.47 -14.47
C TRP A 243 12.19 17.80 -15.92
N ARG A 244 13.37 17.40 -16.39
CA ARG A 244 13.83 17.76 -17.73
C ARG A 244 13.71 16.58 -18.68
N TYR A 245 12.97 16.83 -19.75
CA TYR A 245 12.71 15.87 -20.81
C TYR A 245 13.36 16.32 -22.11
N ALA A 246 14.27 15.51 -22.65
CA ALA A 246 14.87 15.75 -23.96
C ALA A 246 14.00 15.14 -25.06
N LYS A 247 13.54 15.95 -26.01
CA LYS A 247 12.83 15.46 -27.20
C LYS A 247 13.65 15.76 -28.44
N LEU A 248 14.19 14.74 -29.08
CA LEU A 248 14.96 14.95 -30.30
C LEU A 248 14.00 15.20 -31.47
N ALA A 249 14.27 16.24 -32.26
CA ALA A 249 13.52 16.57 -33.46
C ALA A 249 14.42 17.17 -34.54
N GLU A 250 14.03 17.01 -35.80
CA GLU A 250 14.73 17.61 -36.94
C GLU A 250 14.43 19.11 -37.08
N PRO A 251 15.45 19.99 -37.32
CA PRO A 251 16.86 19.67 -37.52
C PRO A 251 17.71 19.74 -36.23
N GLY A 252 18.26 18.62 -35.78
CA GLY A 252 19.04 18.52 -34.53
C GLY A 252 20.14 17.45 -34.58
N SER A 253 20.96 17.33 -33.52
CA SER A 253 21.87 16.18 -33.35
C SER A 253 21.06 14.91 -33.11
N ALA A 254 21.52 13.76 -33.59
CA ALA A 254 20.96 12.46 -33.21
C ALA A 254 21.64 11.91 -31.93
N ALA A 255 22.79 12.47 -31.54
CA ALA A 255 23.45 12.14 -30.28
C ALA A 255 23.13 13.19 -29.21
N PHE A 256 22.74 12.74 -28.02
CA PHE A 256 22.34 13.55 -26.88
C PHE A 256 22.90 12.99 -25.58
N ASN A 257 23.50 13.85 -24.76
CA ASN A 257 24.07 13.47 -23.47
C ASN A 257 23.19 14.05 -22.36
N LEU A 258 22.46 13.18 -21.66
CA LEU A 258 21.50 13.54 -20.63
C LEU A 258 22.21 14.08 -19.39
N THR A 259 23.33 13.47 -19.01
CA THR A 259 24.13 13.84 -17.83
C THR A 259 24.61 15.30 -17.88
N ALA A 260 25.04 15.78 -19.05
CA ALA A 260 25.54 17.13 -19.24
C ALA A 260 24.46 18.21 -19.08
N GLY A 261 23.20 17.84 -19.25
CA GLY A 261 22.04 18.73 -19.11
C GLY A 261 21.19 18.49 -17.87
N ALA A 262 21.52 17.47 -17.07
CA ALA A 262 20.70 16.97 -15.97
C ALA A 262 19.26 16.68 -16.44
N TYR A 263 19.14 15.91 -17.52
CA TYR A 263 17.85 15.40 -18.01
C TYR A 263 17.47 14.13 -17.27
N ASP A 264 16.19 14.04 -16.93
CA ASP A 264 15.58 12.91 -16.24
C ASP A 264 14.94 11.93 -17.24
N ALA A 265 14.69 12.38 -18.47
CA ALA A 265 14.16 11.53 -19.51
C ALA A 265 14.55 12.00 -20.92
N ALA A 266 14.50 11.08 -21.88
CA ALA A 266 14.68 11.39 -23.29
C ALA A 266 13.80 10.52 -24.20
N GLN A 267 13.31 11.10 -25.29
CA GLN A 267 12.68 10.39 -26.40
C GLN A 267 13.38 10.72 -27.71
N GLY A 268 13.76 9.67 -28.43
CA GLY A 268 14.33 9.79 -29.75
C GLY A 268 13.31 10.00 -30.86
N ASP A 269 13.82 10.19 -32.07
CA ASP A 269 13.04 10.39 -33.29
C ASP A 269 13.33 9.31 -34.33
N ALA A 270 12.78 9.44 -35.54
CA ALA A 270 12.89 8.47 -36.63
C ALA A 270 14.32 8.22 -37.19
N ARG A 271 15.38 8.64 -36.49
CA ARG A 271 16.79 8.53 -36.88
C ARG A 271 17.48 7.65 -35.85
N ASN A 272 18.62 7.06 -36.22
CA ASN A 272 19.51 6.40 -35.28
C ASN A 272 20.06 7.39 -34.22
N ASN A 273 19.44 7.40 -33.05
CA ASN A 273 19.71 8.26 -31.91
C ASN A 273 20.77 7.61 -30.98
N ASP A 274 21.57 8.43 -30.32
CA ASP A 274 22.57 8.01 -29.31
C ASP A 274 22.28 8.79 -28.03
N LEU A 275 21.46 8.20 -27.15
CA LEU A 275 20.94 8.78 -25.92
C LEU A 275 21.75 8.23 -24.75
N ASN A 276 22.50 9.11 -24.08
CA ASN A 276 23.53 8.69 -23.13
C ASN A 276 23.39 9.41 -21.79
N ALA A 277 23.04 8.65 -20.75
CA ALA A 277 22.98 9.09 -19.36
C ALA A 277 24.16 8.60 -18.50
N THR A 278 25.17 7.94 -19.08
CA THR A 278 26.30 7.35 -18.35
C THR A 278 26.96 8.35 -17.40
N GLY A 279 27.02 7.99 -16.12
CA GLY A 279 27.55 8.84 -15.03
C GLY A 279 26.52 9.80 -14.43
N SER A 280 25.24 9.69 -14.80
CA SER A 280 24.12 10.26 -14.03
C SER A 280 23.97 9.49 -12.71
N ALA A 281 23.70 10.19 -11.62
CA ALA A 281 23.34 9.60 -10.32
C ALA A 281 21.82 9.75 -10.04
N ARG A 282 21.05 10.03 -11.09
CA ARG A 282 19.59 10.10 -11.06
C ARG A 282 19.07 9.02 -11.98
N ALA A 283 17.98 8.37 -11.57
CA ALA A 283 17.20 7.49 -12.43
C ALA A 283 16.75 8.25 -13.69
N VAL A 284 16.85 7.62 -14.84
CA VAL A 284 16.45 8.17 -16.13
C VAL A 284 15.48 7.26 -16.87
N GLN A 285 14.61 7.88 -17.67
CA GLN A 285 13.71 7.15 -18.58
C GLN A 285 14.06 7.49 -20.03
N ILE A 286 14.47 6.50 -20.81
CA ILE A 286 14.94 6.69 -22.19
C ILE A 286 14.13 5.83 -23.15
N ALA A 287 13.46 6.47 -24.11
CA ALA A 287 12.80 5.81 -25.24
C ALA A 287 13.54 6.12 -26.55
N GLY A 288 13.94 5.09 -27.30
CA GLY A 288 14.61 5.24 -28.60
C GLY A 288 13.68 5.80 -29.66
N GLY A 289 12.49 5.22 -29.80
CA GLY A 289 11.52 5.62 -30.81
C GLY A 289 11.68 4.76 -32.06
N ALA A 290 11.78 5.39 -33.23
CA ALA A 290 11.96 4.66 -34.48
C ALA A 290 13.37 4.83 -35.00
N GLY A 291 14.10 3.75 -35.25
CA GLY A 291 15.46 3.83 -35.72
C GLY A 291 16.33 2.83 -34.99
N ALA A 292 17.55 2.59 -35.49
CA ALA A 292 18.49 1.74 -34.75
C ALA A 292 19.31 2.62 -33.80
N ASP A 293 18.81 2.77 -32.60
CA ASP A 293 19.23 3.68 -31.56
C ASP A 293 20.23 3.04 -30.60
N THR A 294 20.83 3.87 -29.76
CA THR A 294 21.75 3.42 -28.72
C THR A 294 21.45 4.18 -27.44
N LEU A 295 20.95 3.45 -26.45
CA LEU A 295 20.47 3.96 -25.17
C LEU A 295 21.44 3.51 -24.07
N ARG A 296 21.81 4.43 -23.18
CA ARG A 296 22.67 4.13 -22.03
C ARG A 296 22.14 4.78 -20.77
N GLY A 297 21.92 3.99 -19.73
CA GLY A 297 21.57 4.43 -18.39
C GLY A 297 22.73 5.12 -17.66
N GLY A 298 22.44 5.56 -16.44
CA GLY A 298 23.30 6.16 -15.44
C GLY A 298 23.82 5.14 -14.43
N GLY A 299 23.77 5.50 -13.15
CA GLY A 299 24.17 4.65 -12.02
C GLY A 299 23.07 4.54 -10.97
N SER A 300 21.83 4.52 -11.42
CA SER A 300 20.60 4.43 -10.63
C SER A 300 19.62 3.56 -11.41
N ASP A 301 18.52 3.16 -10.79
CA ASP A 301 17.54 2.27 -11.42
C ASP A 301 16.83 2.97 -12.60
N ASP A 302 17.20 2.59 -13.82
CA ASP A 302 16.77 3.24 -15.05
C ASP A 302 15.74 2.44 -15.84
N LEU A 303 14.96 3.13 -16.66
CA LEU A 303 14.05 2.54 -17.64
C LEU A 303 14.53 2.84 -19.05
N LEU A 304 14.86 1.81 -19.82
CA LEU A 304 15.28 1.93 -21.21
C LEU A 304 14.34 1.17 -22.14
N SER A 305 13.84 1.82 -23.19
CA SER A 305 12.98 1.18 -24.19
C SER A 305 13.49 1.45 -25.60
N GLY A 306 13.81 0.40 -26.36
CA GLY A 306 14.21 0.52 -27.77
C GLY A 306 13.06 1.00 -28.65
N GLU A 307 11.85 0.51 -28.36
CA GLU A 307 10.65 0.63 -29.20
C GLU A 307 10.80 -0.12 -30.54
N ALA A 308 11.05 0.57 -31.65
CA ALA A 308 10.96 -0.01 -32.99
C ALA A 308 12.29 0.05 -33.74
N ASP A 309 12.57 -1.02 -34.49
CA ASP A 309 13.82 -1.28 -35.19
C ASP A 309 14.83 -1.98 -34.28
N ALA A 310 16.14 -1.91 -34.54
CA ALA A 310 17.12 -2.73 -33.83
C ALA A 310 18.06 -1.85 -33.02
N ASP A 311 17.79 -1.79 -31.73
CA ASP A 311 18.36 -0.87 -30.77
C ASP A 311 19.46 -1.51 -29.93
N SER A 312 20.30 -0.68 -29.33
CA SER A 312 21.30 -1.13 -28.36
C SER A 312 21.03 -0.48 -27.01
N LEU A 313 20.71 -1.28 -26.00
CA LEU A 313 20.36 -0.85 -24.65
C LEU A 313 21.47 -1.28 -23.68
N MET A 314 21.90 -0.36 -22.82
CA MET A 314 22.93 -0.61 -21.80
C MET A 314 22.48 0.03 -20.47
N GLY A 315 22.07 -0.76 -19.48
CA GLY A 315 21.62 -0.25 -18.18
C GLY A 315 22.74 0.45 -17.39
N ASN A 316 23.88 -0.24 -17.26
CA ASN A 316 25.10 0.16 -16.53
C ASN A 316 25.09 -0.22 -15.05
N GLU A 317 24.89 0.71 -14.11
CA GLU A 317 24.82 0.39 -12.66
C GLU A 317 23.39 0.71 -12.19
N GLY A 318 22.81 -0.12 -11.33
CA GLY A 318 21.41 0.03 -10.89
C GLY A 318 20.61 -1.24 -11.18
N ASN A 319 19.39 -1.32 -10.66
CA ASN A 319 18.44 -2.37 -11.01
C ASN A 319 17.58 -1.88 -12.17
N ASP A 320 18.03 -2.13 -13.39
CA ASP A 320 17.47 -1.51 -14.58
C ASP A 320 16.34 -2.34 -15.21
N LEU A 321 15.35 -1.65 -15.79
CA LEU A 321 14.33 -2.27 -16.63
C LEU A 321 14.59 -1.93 -18.10
N LEU A 322 14.92 -2.94 -18.89
CA LEU A 322 15.16 -2.83 -20.33
C LEU A 322 14.01 -3.46 -21.10
N VAL A 323 13.21 -2.61 -21.75
CA VAL A 323 12.11 -3.00 -22.63
C VAL A 323 12.63 -3.12 -24.07
N ILE A 324 12.69 -4.36 -24.55
CA ILE A 324 13.27 -4.74 -25.85
C ILE A 324 12.21 -5.32 -26.79
N ASP A 325 12.48 -5.31 -28.09
CA ASP A 325 11.69 -6.03 -29.09
C ASP A 325 12.48 -7.21 -29.71
N SER A 326 11.82 -7.99 -30.56
CA SER A 326 12.45 -9.13 -31.22
C SER A 326 13.59 -8.78 -32.20
N ASN A 327 13.66 -7.53 -32.69
CA ASN A 327 14.72 -7.05 -33.59
C ASN A 327 15.99 -6.63 -32.82
N ASP A 328 15.85 -6.16 -31.58
CA ASP A 328 16.95 -5.83 -30.68
C ASP A 328 17.86 -7.03 -30.44
N LEU A 329 17.28 -8.21 -30.24
CA LEU A 329 18.03 -9.45 -30.00
C LEU A 329 18.77 -9.98 -31.25
N VAL A 330 18.35 -9.56 -32.45
CA VAL A 330 18.93 -10.07 -33.72
C VAL A 330 20.16 -9.27 -34.15
N SER A 331 20.15 -7.95 -33.92
CA SER A 331 21.22 -7.06 -34.39
C SER A 331 21.61 -5.92 -33.45
N GLY A 332 20.89 -5.77 -32.35
CA GLY A 332 21.20 -4.87 -31.25
C GLY A 332 22.24 -5.43 -30.29
N PHE A 333 22.56 -4.63 -29.27
CA PHE A 333 23.36 -5.03 -28.12
C PHE A 333 22.58 -4.66 -26.87
N VAL A 334 22.14 -5.66 -26.12
CA VAL A 334 21.36 -5.51 -24.89
C VAL A 334 22.21 -6.02 -23.74
N ASP A 335 22.38 -5.21 -22.69
CA ASP A 335 23.24 -5.46 -21.54
C ASP A 335 22.62 -4.73 -20.33
N GLY A 336 22.18 -5.47 -19.30
CA GLY A 336 21.67 -4.91 -18.05
C GLY A 336 22.78 -4.16 -17.33
N GLY A 337 23.77 -4.90 -16.81
CA GLY A 337 25.00 -4.32 -16.31
C GLY A 337 25.37 -4.83 -14.92
N GLN A 338 25.30 -3.94 -13.92
CA GLN A 338 25.60 -4.23 -12.52
C GLN A 338 24.35 -3.89 -11.70
N GLY A 339 23.77 -4.91 -11.07
CA GLY A 339 22.54 -4.80 -10.30
C GLY A 339 21.68 -6.02 -10.60
N MET A 340 20.41 -5.96 -10.20
CA MET A 340 19.39 -6.95 -10.54
C MET A 340 18.58 -6.41 -11.71
N ASP A 341 18.94 -6.80 -12.91
CA ASP A 341 18.41 -6.23 -14.14
C ASP A 341 17.28 -7.09 -14.72
N THR A 342 16.26 -6.41 -15.25
CA THR A 342 15.09 -7.05 -15.87
C THR A 342 15.03 -6.75 -17.36
N LEU A 343 14.97 -7.81 -18.18
CA LEU A 343 14.70 -7.73 -19.60
C LEU A 343 13.23 -8.05 -19.87
N MET A 344 12.51 -7.13 -20.52
CA MET A 344 11.11 -7.31 -20.87
C MET A 344 10.89 -7.22 -22.38
N VAL A 345 10.30 -8.25 -22.97
CA VAL A 345 9.91 -8.27 -24.38
C VAL A 345 8.60 -7.49 -24.56
N GLY A 346 8.65 -6.45 -25.38
CA GLY A 346 7.56 -5.52 -25.63
C GLY A 346 6.68 -5.85 -26.83
N ASP A 347 7.08 -6.79 -27.70
CA ASP A 347 6.29 -7.24 -28.85
C ASP A 347 5.72 -8.67 -28.66
N ASP A 348 4.75 -9.04 -29.50
CA ASP A 348 4.08 -10.35 -29.45
C ASP A 348 4.81 -11.42 -30.30
N LEU A 349 6.10 -11.22 -30.58
CA LEU A 349 6.87 -12.11 -31.45
C LEU A 349 7.71 -13.07 -30.62
N ALA A 350 7.81 -14.32 -31.10
CA ALA A 350 8.63 -15.33 -30.46
C ALA A 350 10.12 -14.91 -30.40
N VAL A 351 10.68 -14.88 -29.21
CA VAL A 351 12.10 -14.56 -28.97
C VAL A 351 12.89 -15.75 -28.40
N SER A 352 14.21 -15.64 -28.45
CA SER A 352 15.12 -16.52 -27.70
C SER A 352 16.09 -15.65 -26.92
N LEU A 353 16.00 -15.74 -25.61
CA LEU A 353 16.72 -14.91 -24.65
C LEU A 353 17.57 -15.80 -23.75
N ILE A 354 18.85 -15.46 -23.60
CA ILE A 354 19.75 -16.10 -22.64
C ILE A 354 20.21 -15.01 -21.68
N LEU A 355 19.68 -14.99 -20.47
CA LEU A 355 19.87 -13.89 -19.52
C LEU A 355 21.35 -13.64 -19.18
N ALA A 356 22.14 -14.71 -19.06
CA ALA A 356 23.58 -14.62 -18.85
C ALA A 356 24.36 -13.92 -19.99
N ASP A 357 23.86 -13.95 -21.24
CA ASP A 357 24.49 -13.24 -22.36
C ASP A 357 24.21 -11.73 -22.32
N HIS A 358 23.29 -11.30 -21.45
CA HIS A 358 22.79 -9.93 -21.33
C HIS A 358 22.99 -9.31 -19.96
N ALA A 359 23.71 -9.98 -19.04
CA ALA A 359 23.89 -9.53 -17.65
C ALA A 359 22.55 -9.11 -17.01
N ALA A 360 21.59 -10.04 -17.07
CA ALA A 360 20.28 -9.87 -16.47
C ALA A 360 19.93 -11.09 -15.63
N GLU A 361 19.10 -10.85 -14.63
CA GLU A 361 18.67 -11.82 -13.62
C GLU A 361 17.16 -12.06 -13.73
N ALA A 362 16.42 -11.17 -14.41
CA ALA A 362 15.02 -11.37 -14.72
C ALA A 362 14.71 -11.26 -16.23
N GLY A 363 13.82 -12.12 -16.71
CA GLY A 363 13.37 -12.19 -18.09
C GLY A 363 11.86 -12.32 -18.21
N ILE A 364 11.23 -11.41 -18.95
CA ILE A 364 9.78 -11.40 -19.14
C ILE A 364 9.47 -11.47 -20.64
N GLY A 365 8.78 -12.53 -21.06
CA GLY A 365 8.30 -12.78 -22.42
C GLY A 365 7.15 -11.88 -22.86
N GLY A 366 6.78 -12.04 -24.13
CA GLY A 366 5.63 -11.42 -24.78
C GLY A 366 4.49 -12.42 -24.96
N ALA A 367 3.55 -12.15 -25.88
CA ALA A 367 2.51 -13.13 -26.26
C ALA A 367 3.03 -14.17 -27.29
N GLY A 368 4.34 -14.37 -27.34
CA GLY A 368 5.09 -15.10 -28.36
C GLY A 368 5.07 -16.60 -28.17
N ALA A 369 6.18 -17.25 -28.48
CA ALA A 369 6.44 -18.65 -28.15
C ALA A 369 7.91 -18.66 -27.78
N ASP A 370 8.15 -18.17 -26.58
CA ASP A 370 9.41 -17.58 -26.15
C ASP A 370 10.30 -18.66 -25.53
N MET A 371 11.59 -18.54 -25.80
CA MET A 371 12.60 -19.39 -25.19
C MET A 371 13.49 -18.54 -24.30
N ILE A 372 13.25 -18.55 -22.99
CA ILE A 372 14.03 -17.75 -22.03
C ILE A 372 14.87 -18.68 -21.16
N SER A 373 16.17 -18.41 -21.08
CA SER A 373 17.12 -19.25 -20.36
C SER A 373 18.00 -18.46 -19.38
N GLY A 374 17.94 -18.81 -18.10
CA GLY A 374 18.90 -18.43 -17.05
C GLY A 374 20.15 -19.32 -17.01
N ALA A 375 20.28 -20.29 -17.92
CA ALA A 375 21.32 -21.31 -17.85
C ALA A 375 22.74 -20.72 -17.81
N GLY A 376 23.46 -21.01 -16.72
CA GLY A 376 24.81 -20.51 -16.46
C GLY A 376 24.88 -19.31 -15.51
N GLN A 377 23.74 -18.82 -15.01
CA GLN A 377 23.67 -17.97 -13.82
C GLN A 377 23.87 -18.82 -12.55
N TYR A 378 24.40 -18.19 -11.49
CA TYR A 378 24.70 -18.83 -10.20
C TYR A 378 23.87 -18.25 -9.04
N GLY A 379 23.03 -17.25 -9.31
CA GLY A 379 22.07 -16.71 -8.35
C GLY A 379 20.67 -16.73 -8.93
N ASP A 380 19.69 -16.43 -8.09
CA ASP A 380 18.27 -16.57 -8.37
C ASP A 380 17.84 -15.79 -9.60
N VAL A 381 17.15 -16.46 -10.52
CA VAL A 381 16.54 -15.85 -11.70
C VAL A 381 15.03 -15.84 -11.62
N ARG A 382 14.43 -14.81 -12.21
CA ARG A 382 12.97 -14.69 -12.33
C ARG A 382 12.56 -14.68 -13.79
N ILE A 383 11.82 -15.69 -14.22
CA ILE A 383 11.43 -15.86 -15.63
C ILE A 383 9.91 -15.99 -15.76
N SER A 384 9.30 -15.15 -16.59
CA SER A 384 7.88 -15.26 -16.97
C SER A 384 7.73 -15.36 -18.49
N GLY A 385 6.96 -16.34 -18.97
CA GLY A 385 6.63 -16.53 -20.39
C GLY A 385 5.50 -15.61 -20.88
N LYS A 386 4.59 -15.21 -19.98
CA LYS A 386 3.35 -14.48 -20.25
C LYS A 386 2.32 -15.22 -21.08
N GLY A 387 2.45 -15.21 -22.40
CA GLY A 387 1.41 -15.72 -23.27
C GLY A 387 2.06 -16.49 -24.39
N GLY A 388 1.64 -17.72 -24.66
CA GLY A 388 2.32 -18.45 -25.72
C GLY A 388 2.37 -19.95 -25.57
N THR A 389 3.52 -20.49 -25.91
CA THR A 389 3.87 -21.90 -25.76
C THR A 389 5.37 -21.85 -25.57
N ASP A 390 5.72 -21.58 -24.33
CA ASP A 390 7.02 -21.05 -23.96
C ASP A 390 7.90 -22.18 -23.45
N THR A 391 9.21 -21.97 -23.51
CA THR A 391 10.21 -22.87 -22.98
C THR A 391 11.13 -22.09 -22.07
N LEU A 392 10.97 -22.31 -20.77
CA LEU A 392 11.70 -21.60 -19.72
C LEU A 392 12.70 -22.56 -19.08
N THR A 393 13.91 -22.08 -18.87
CA THR A 393 14.97 -22.85 -18.21
C THR A 393 15.82 -21.92 -17.36
N ASP A 394 16.26 -22.34 -16.19
CA ASP A 394 16.94 -21.46 -15.22
C ASP A 394 18.40 -21.84 -14.93
N GLY A 395 18.89 -21.45 -13.74
CA GLY A 395 20.27 -21.34 -13.31
C GLY A 395 20.74 -22.45 -12.36
N PHE A 396 21.30 -22.10 -11.20
CA PHE A 396 21.72 -23.03 -10.13
C PHE A 396 21.35 -22.43 -8.75
N GLY A 397 20.43 -21.47 -8.72
CA GLY A 397 19.94 -20.77 -7.52
C GLY A 397 18.47 -21.10 -7.28
N ASP A 398 17.83 -20.41 -6.34
CA ASP A 398 16.43 -20.68 -6.00
C ASP A 398 15.53 -19.85 -6.94
N ASP A 399 15.17 -20.46 -8.07
CA ASP A 399 14.66 -19.75 -9.23
C ASP A 399 13.12 -19.70 -9.24
N LEU A 400 12.55 -18.65 -9.86
CA LEU A 400 11.10 -18.49 -10.03
C LEU A 400 10.72 -18.49 -11.51
N LEU A 401 10.05 -19.55 -11.95
CA LEU A 401 9.61 -19.76 -13.33
C LEU A 401 8.09 -19.75 -13.44
N SER A 402 7.55 -18.94 -14.36
CA SER A 402 6.11 -18.88 -14.63
C SER A 402 5.80 -18.95 -16.13
N GLY A 403 5.03 -19.96 -16.55
CA GLY A 403 4.53 -20.12 -17.92
C GLY A 403 3.42 -19.14 -18.29
N ASP A 404 2.55 -18.83 -17.31
CA ASP A 404 1.35 -17.99 -17.46
C ASP A 404 0.30 -18.62 -18.42
N ASP A 405 -0.14 -17.94 -19.47
CA ASP A 405 -1.15 -18.46 -20.41
C ASP A 405 -0.47 -19.22 -21.55
N GLY A 406 -0.63 -20.54 -21.68
CA GLY A 406 0.07 -21.24 -22.76
C GLY A 406 -0.06 -22.76 -22.81
N ASN A 407 0.99 -23.43 -23.28
CA ASN A 407 1.20 -24.87 -23.07
C ASN A 407 2.71 -24.99 -22.92
N ASP A 408 3.17 -24.79 -21.70
CA ASP A 408 4.51 -24.32 -21.46
C ASP A 408 5.41 -25.45 -20.98
N THR A 409 6.70 -25.30 -21.21
CA THR A 409 7.71 -26.24 -20.75
C THR A 409 8.67 -25.50 -19.84
N LEU A 410 8.56 -25.76 -18.54
CA LEU A 410 9.43 -25.20 -17.51
C LEU A 410 10.39 -26.30 -17.08
N THR A 411 11.68 -25.98 -17.03
CA THR A 411 12.70 -26.93 -16.59
C THR A 411 13.68 -26.20 -15.70
N ALA A 412 13.63 -26.52 -14.41
CA ALA A 412 14.58 -26.01 -13.45
C ALA A 412 15.80 -26.92 -13.29
N ALA A 413 16.83 -26.39 -12.63
CA ALA A 413 18.14 -26.99 -12.56
C ALA A 413 18.47 -27.49 -11.15
N ALA A 414 19.16 -26.71 -10.33
CA ALA A 414 19.43 -27.09 -8.95
C ALA A 414 19.26 -25.86 -8.08
N GLY A 415 18.71 -26.02 -6.87
CA GLY A 415 18.17 -24.94 -6.06
C GLY A 415 16.75 -25.31 -5.62
N ASP A 416 16.20 -24.60 -4.64
CA ASP A 416 14.82 -24.80 -4.20
C ASP A 416 13.88 -23.96 -5.08
N ASP A 417 13.49 -24.53 -6.22
CA ASP A 417 12.88 -23.80 -7.34
C ASP A 417 11.34 -23.73 -7.24
N ALA A 418 10.76 -22.62 -7.69
CA ALA A 418 9.31 -22.43 -7.77
C ALA A 418 8.82 -22.31 -9.22
N LEU A 419 8.08 -23.33 -9.68
CA LEU A 419 7.58 -23.44 -11.06
C LEU A 419 6.06 -23.35 -11.10
N PHE A 420 5.55 -22.42 -11.90
CA PHE A 420 4.11 -22.19 -12.11
C PHE A 420 3.75 -22.38 -13.60
N GLY A 421 2.98 -23.40 -13.93
CA GLY A 421 2.49 -23.66 -15.30
C GLY A 421 1.51 -22.57 -15.74
N GLY A 422 0.40 -22.46 -15.02
CA GLY A 422 -0.62 -21.44 -15.26
C GLY A 422 -1.84 -22.03 -15.97
N ALA A 423 -2.21 -21.46 -17.11
CA ALA A 423 -3.35 -21.92 -17.90
C ALA A 423 -2.85 -22.60 -19.16
N GLY A 424 -2.96 -23.93 -19.27
CA GLY A 424 -2.26 -24.61 -20.36
C GLY A 424 -2.14 -26.10 -20.16
N LEU A 425 -1.73 -26.84 -21.21
CA LEU A 425 -1.21 -28.19 -20.98
C LEU A 425 0.29 -28.09 -20.75
N ASP A 426 0.68 -28.01 -19.49
CA ASP A 426 2.02 -27.62 -19.09
C ASP A 426 2.89 -28.83 -18.69
N SER A 427 4.19 -28.66 -18.82
CA SER A 427 5.19 -29.65 -18.46
C SER A 427 6.28 -29.01 -17.60
N LEU A 428 6.25 -29.29 -16.32
CA LEU A 428 7.18 -28.79 -15.30
C LEU A 428 8.14 -29.90 -14.87
N ALA A 429 9.41 -29.57 -14.67
CA ALA A 429 10.41 -30.46 -14.09
C ALA A 429 11.41 -29.62 -13.28
N SER A 430 11.62 -29.92 -12.00
CA SER A 430 12.31 -28.98 -11.10
C SER A 430 13.79 -29.29 -10.82
N GLY A 431 14.19 -30.56 -10.73
CA GLY A 431 15.62 -30.89 -10.80
C GLY A 431 16.21 -31.34 -9.48
N VAL A 432 17.13 -30.60 -8.86
CA VAL A 432 17.74 -30.97 -7.57
C VAL A 432 17.49 -29.88 -6.54
N GLY A 433 16.74 -30.17 -5.49
CA GLY A 433 16.39 -29.22 -4.42
C GLY A 433 14.99 -29.51 -3.90
N ASP A 434 14.55 -28.79 -2.85
CA ASP A 434 13.21 -28.94 -2.29
C ASP A 434 12.24 -28.02 -3.06
N ASP A 435 11.69 -28.53 -4.16
CA ASP A 435 11.03 -27.68 -5.16
C ASP A 435 9.52 -27.52 -4.96
N GLN A 436 8.96 -26.46 -5.55
CA GLN A 436 7.51 -26.21 -5.59
C GLN A 436 7.00 -26.13 -7.03
N LEU A 437 6.13 -27.07 -7.42
CA LEU A 437 5.54 -27.12 -8.76
C LEU A 437 4.03 -26.99 -8.69
N TYR A 438 3.50 -26.04 -9.47
CA TYR A 438 2.07 -25.79 -9.60
C TYR A 438 1.64 -25.89 -11.07
N GLY A 439 0.82 -26.87 -11.43
CA GLY A 439 0.30 -27.06 -12.79
C GLY A 439 -0.68 -25.97 -13.19
N GLY A 440 -1.84 -25.94 -12.52
CA GLY A 440 -2.86 -24.91 -12.70
C GLY A 440 -4.11 -25.46 -13.37
N ASP A 441 -4.51 -24.89 -14.50
CA ASP A 441 -5.68 -25.32 -15.26
C ASP A 441 -5.26 -26.23 -16.43
N ALA A 442 -5.99 -27.34 -16.62
CA ALA A 442 -5.85 -28.36 -17.65
C ALA A 442 -4.96 -29.55 -17.22
N ALA A 443 -4.61 -30.44 -18.15
CA ALA A 443 -4.04 -31.76 -17.83
C ALA A 443 -2.52 -31.73 -17.90
N ASP A 444 -1.90 -31.43 -16.76
CA ASP A 444 -0.49 -31.07 -16.64
C ASP A 444 0.41 -32.26 -16.28
N LYS A 445 1.71 -32.05 -16.48
CA LYS A 445 2.75 -33.00 -16.10
C LYS A 445 3.81 -32.34 -15.22
N LEU A 446 3.90 -32.76 -13.97
CA LEU A 446 4.85 -32.27 -12.97
C LEU A 446 5.84 -33.40 -12.61
N VAL A 447 7.12 -33.04 -12.45
CA VAL A 447 8.21 -33.97 -12.07
C VAL A 447 9.13 -33.27 -11.07
N GLY A 448 9.11 -33.68 -9.81
CA GLY A 448 9.98 -33.11 -8.76
C GLY A 448 11.46 -33.47 -8.95
N SER A 449 11.73 -34.76 -9.14
CA SER A 449 13.06 -35.34 -9.40
C SER A 449 13.86 -35.69 -8.14
N THR A 450 14.61 -34.82 -7.48
CA THR A 450 15.35 -35.18 -6.25
C THR A 450 15.28 -34.05 -5.23
N GLY A 451 14.85 -34.36 -4.01
CA GLY A 451 14.59 -33.41 -2.92
C GLY A 451 13.19 -33.62 -2.35
N ASP A 452 12.86 -32.95 -1.25
CA ASP A 452 11.55 -33.07 -0.62
C ASP A 452 10.52 -32.15 -1.33
N ASP A 453 9.99 -32.60 -2.46
CA ASP A 453 9.25 -31.73 -3.38
C ASP A 453 7.77 -31.53 -3.00
N TYR A 454 7.22 -30.35 -3.32
CA TYR A 454 5.80 -30.04 -3.26
C TYR A 454 5.20 -29.91 -4.68
N LEU A 455 4.32 -30.83 -5.06
CA LEU A 455 3.66 -30.83 -6.37
C LEU A 455 2.15 -30.64 -6.23
N SER A 456 1.57 -29.68 -6.97
CA SER A 456 0.13 -29.48 -7.06
C SER A 456 -0.36 -29.45 -8.51
N GLY A 457 -1.22 -30.40 -8.88
CA GLY A 457 -1.79 -30.52 -10.23
C GLY A 457 -2.75 -29.38 -10.56
N GLY A 458 -3.80 -29.24 -9.75
CA GLY A 458 -4.77 -28.16 -9.92
C GLY A 458 -6.11 -28.71 -10.40
N ALA A 459 -6.60 -28.24 -11.54
CA ALA A 459 -7.87 -28.67 -12.11
C ALA A 459 -7.67 -29.43 -13.43
N ASP A 460 -8.50 -30.43 -13.68
CA ASP A 460 -8.40 -31.43 -14.76
C ASP A 460 -7.42 -32.57 -14.43
N LYS A 461 -6.86 -33.25 -15.44
CA LYS A 461 -6.37 -34.63 -15.28
C LYS A 461 -4.85 -34.68 -15.28
N ASP A 462 -4.26 -34.59 -14.11
CA ASP A 462 -2.83 -34.33 -13.96
C ASP A 462 -1.99 -35.59 -13.79
N THR A 463 -0.69 -35.46 -14.06
CA THR A 463 0.32 -36.48 -13.79
C THR A 463 1.44 -35.88 -12.97
N LEU A 464 1.52 -36.29 -11.69
CA LEU A 464 2.52 -35.84 -10.73
C LEU A 464 3.45 -37.02 -10.42
N LEU A 465 4.75 -36.79 -10.59
CA LEU A 465 5.82 -37.71 -10.23
C LEU A 465 6.71 -37.00 -9.22
N GLY A 466 6.80 -37.52 -7.99
CA GLY A 466 7.62 -36.97 -6.90
C GLY A 466 9.09 -37.08 -7.26
N GLY A 467 9.71 -38.20 -6.98
CA GLY A 467 11.10 -38.39 -7.37
C GLY A 467 11.87 -39.31 -6.43
N GLU A 468 13.07 -38.92 -6.07
CA GLU A 468 13.77 -39.44 -4.90
C GLU A 468 13.49 -38.50 -3.71
N ASP A 469 13.50 -39.03 -2.48
CA ASP A 469 13.28 -38.32 -1.21
C ASP A 469 11.79 -38.09 -0.86
N ASP A 470 11.48 -37.35 0.23
CA ASP A 470 10.16 -37.42 0.91
C ASP A 470 9.15 -36.38 0.36
N ASP A 471 8.41 -36.77 -0.68
CA ASP A 471 7.59 -35.82 -1.45
C ASP A 471 6.17 -35.58 -0.92
N ARG A 472 5.57 -34.44 -1.31
CA ARG A 472 4.14 -34.11 -1.09
C ARG A 472 3.43 -33.80 -2.40
N LEU A 473 2.54 -34.68 -2.82
CA LEU A 473 1.79 -34.57 -4.09
C LEU A 473 0.30 -34.33 -3.84
N PHE A 474 -0.26 -33.31 -4.49
CA PHE A 474 -1.68 -32.94 -4.44
C PHE A 474 -2.30 -32.91 -5.84
N GLY A 475 -3.17 -33.86 -6.18
CA GLY A 475 -3.83 -33.97 -7.48
C GLY A 475 -4.78 -32.80 -7.75
N GLY A 476 -5.67 -32.49 -6.81
CA GLY A 476 -6.61 -31.39 -6.93
C GLY A 476 -7.98 -31.85 -7.40
N GLY A 477 -8.47 -31.37 -8.54
CA GLY A 477 -9.78 -31.75 -9.07
C GLY A 477 -9.67 -32.39 -10.44
N GLY A 478 -9.90 -33.70 -10.56
CA GLY A 478 -9.38 -34.39 -11.72
C GLY A 478 -9.68 -35.87 -11.84
N ALA A 479 -8.80 -36.58 -12.53
CA ALA A 479 -8.76 -38.04 -12.49
C ALA A 479 -7.30 -38.42 -12.58
N ASP A 480 -6.57 -38.12 -11.52
CA ASP A 480 -5.15 -37.80 -11.55
C ASP A 480 -4.29 -39.03 -11.41
N ILE A 481 -3.02 -38.89 -11.74
CA ILE A 481 -2.01 -39.94 -11.60
C ILE A 481 -0.89 -39.39 -10.73
N LEU A 482 -0.80 -39.87 -9.50
CA LEU A 482 0.24 -39.49 -8.56
C LEU A 482 1.16 -40.70 -8.33
N ALA A 483 2.47 -40.46 -8.33
CA ALA A 483 3.46 -41.44 -7.91
C ALA A 483 4.57 -40.73 -7.15
N GLY A 484 4.73 -41.02 -5.85
CA GLY A 484 5.80 -40.44 -5.04
C GLY A 484 7.19 -40.93 -5.45
N GLU A 485 7.27 -42.17 -5.98
CA GLU A 485 8.54 -42.79 -6.35
C GLU A 485 9.38 -43.23 -5.13
N ALA A 486 10.55 -42.68 -4.84
CA ALA A 486 11.48 -43.24 -3.88
C ALA A 486 11.63 -42.37 -2.62
N GLY A 487 10.71 -42.50 -1.66
CA GLY A 487 10.84 -41.90 -0.32
C GLY A 487 9.71 -42.31 0.61
N ASP A 488 9.57 -41.60 1.73
CA ASP A 488 8.42 -41.66 2.63
C ASP A 488 7.37 -40.59 2.23
N ASP A 489 6.80 -40.77 1.03
CA ASP A 489 5.92 -39.80 0.38
C ASP A 489 4.51 -39.64 1.01
N THR A 490 3.91 -38.48 0.75
CA THR A 490 2.53 -38.08 1.10
C THR A 490 1.75 -37.76 -0.19
N LEU A 491 0.73 -38.55 -0.52
CA LEU A 491 -0.07 -38.34 -1.76
C LEU A 491 -1.55 -38.08 -1.45
N ASP A 492 -2.10 -36.98 -1.94
CA ASP A 492 -3.53 -36.65 -1.88
C ASP A 492 -4.11 -36.50 -3.30
N GLY A 493 -5.03 -37.37 -3.69
CA GLY A 493 -5.69 -37.36 -5.00
C GLY A 493 -6.70 -36.22 -5.17
N GLY A 494 -7.35 -35.77 -4.09
CA GLY A 494 -8.39 -34.75 -4.17
C GLY A 494 -9.74 -35.22 -4.74
N ALA A 495 -10.41 -34.38 -5.53
CA ALA A 495 -11.73 -34.68 -6.06
C ALA A 495 -11.60 -35.32 -7.44
N GLY A 496 -11.84 -36.62 -7.57
CA GLY A 496 -11.57 -37.28 -8.82
C GLY A 496 -11.72 -38.78 -8.78
N ASN A 497 -11.40 -39.44 -9.88
CA ASN A 497 -11.19 -40.89 -9.86
C ASN A 497 -9.69 -41.11 -10.06
N ASP A 498 -8.96 -41.10 -8.97
CA ASP A 498 -7.52 -40.89 -8.99
C ASP A 498 -6.75 -42.21 -8.93
N THR A 499 -5.51 -42.19 -9.41
CA THR A 499 -4.60 -43.33 -9.34
C THR A 499 -3.35 -42.94 -8.58
N LEU A 500 -3.24 -43.42 -7.34
CA LEU A 500 -2.11 -43.16 -6.47
C LEU A 500 -1.20 -44.39 -6.45
N THR A 501 0.03 -44.24 -6.91
CA THR A 501 1.04 -45.30 -6.94
C THR A 501 2.05 -45.07 -5.82
N PHE A 502 2.14 -46.02 -4.89
CA PHE A 502 3.03 -45.97 -3.74
C PHE A 502 4.11 -47.07 -3.78
N TRP A 503 5.21 -46.84 -3.09
CA TRP A 503 6.36 -47.71 -2.93
C TRP A 503 6.40 -48.30 -1.51
N ARG A 504 7.58 -48.62 -0.99
CA ARG A 504 7.74 -49.24 0.34
C ARG A 504 8.56 -48.31 1.22
N GLY A 505 7.87 -47.32 1.79
CA GLY A 505 8.40 -46.27 2.67
C GLY A 505 7.28 -45.26 2.95
N ASP A 506 6.55 -44.93 1.88
CA ASP A 506 5.41 -44.03 1.78
C ASP A 506 4.45 -44.07 2.97
N ALA A 507 4.29 -42.91 3.61
CA ALA A 507 3.68 -42.79 4.92
C ALA A 507 2.15 -42.79 4.87
N GLU A 508 1.55 -41.93 4.03
CA GLU A 508 0.11 -41.66 4.05
C GLU A 508 -0.43 -41.29 2.66
N LEU A 509 -1.54 -41.92 2.26
CA LEU A 509 -2.19 -41.69 0.97
C LEU A 509 -3.70 -41.44 1.12
N TRP A 510 -4.22 -40.40 0.49
CA TRP A 510 -5.64 -40.02 0.52
C TRP A 510 -6.24 -40.00 -0.89
N GLY A 511 -7.31 -40.76 -1.10
CA GLY A 511 -8.13 -40.68 -2.33
C GLY A 511 -9.14 -39.54 -2.28
N GLN A 512 -9.57 -39.13 -1.08
CA GLN A 512 -10.56 -38.08 -0.84
C GLN A 512 -11.92 -38.34 -1.49
N ALA A 513 -12.20 -37.87 -2.71
CA ALA A 513 -13.56 -37.91 -3.26
C ALA A 513 -13.64 -38.43 -4.70
N GLY A 514 -13.78 -39.74 -4.85
CA GLY A 514 -14.43 -40.40 -5.98
C GLY A 514 -14.18 -41.90 -5.98
N GLU A 515 -14.03 -42.55 -7.14
CA GLU A 515 -13.69 -43.98 -7.19
C GLU A 515 -12.18 -44.15 -7.41
N ASP A 516 -11.41 -44.19 -6.31
CA ASP A 516 -9.95 -44.08 -6.35
C ASP A 516 -9.24 -45.43 -6.40
N THR A 517 -8.04 -45.43 -6.97
CA THR A 517 -7.23 -46.64 -7.18
C THR A 517 -5.82 -46.49 -6.60
N PHE A 518 -5.51 -47.28 -5.57
CA PHE A 518 -4.19 -47.34 -4.95
C PHE A 518 -3.38 -48.50 -5.53
N LYS A 519 -2.13 -48.26 -5.95
CA LYS A 519 -1.25 -49.25 -6.60
C LYS A 519 0.11 -49.33 -5.93
N LEU A 520 0.60 -50.55 -5.69
CA LEU A 520 1.97 -50.77 -5.20
C LEU A 520 2.96 -50.98 -6.35
N ALA A 521 3.99 -50.14 -6.47
CA ALA A 521 5.06 -50.24 -7.49
C ALA A 521 6.08 -51.39 -7.22
N TYR A 522 6.76 -51.89 -8.26
CA TYR A 522 7.65 -53.07 -8.19
C TYR A 522 9.04 -52.82 -8.81
N SER A 523 10.05 -52.41 -8.02
CA SER A 523 11.47 -52.59 -8.42
C SER A 523 12.51 -52.28 -7.32
N ALA A 524 13.21 -53.34 -6.86
CA ALA A 524 14.58 -53.42 -6.27
C ALA A 524 14.93 -52.82 -4.87
N THR A 525 15.44 -53.73 -4.01
CA THR A 525 16.03 -53.64 -2.64
C THR A 525 15.14 -53.15 -1.48
N PRO A 526 14.67 -54.05 -0.58
CA PRO A 526 13.74 -53.69 0.49
C PRO A 526 14.42 -52.97 1.68
N ARG A 527 13.82 -51.87 2.14
CA ARG A 527 13.81 -51.44 3.55
C ARG A 527 12.43 -51.70 4.18
N TRP A 528 12.35 -51.60 5.50
CA TRP A 528 11.11 -51.78 6.27
C TRP A 528 10.14 -50.62 5.96
N GLY A 529 8.85 -50.88 5.79
CA GLY A 529 7.86 -49.83 5.51
C GLY A 529 6.44 -50.21 5.89
N TRP A 530 5.65 -49.21 6.25
CA TRP A 530 4.22 -49.23 6.60
C TRP A 530 3.53 -48.18 5.73
N ALA A 531 2.36 -48.46 5.15
CA ALA A 531 1.59 -47.46 4.39
C ALA A 531 0.16 -47.40 4.93
N VAL A 532 -0.39 -46.18 5.04
CA VAL A 532 -1.79 -45.95 5.44
C VAL A 532 -2.57 -45.39 4.26
N LEU A 533 -3.63 -46.09 3.86
CA LEU A 533 -4.49 -45.69 2.75
C LEU A 533 -5.85 -45.22 3.28
N PHE A 534 -6.25 -44.02 2.89
CA PHE A 534 -7.55 -43.43 3.18
C PHE A 534 -8.34 -43.29 1.87
N GLY A 535 -9.35 -44.13 1.63
CA GLY A 535 -10.15 -44.07 0.39
C GLY A 535 -11.04 -42.83 0.34
N GLY A 536 -11.85 -42.60 1.37
CA GLY A 536 -12.73 -41.44 1.44
C GLY A 536 -14.08 -41.72 0.75
N LYS A 537 -14.63 -40.71 0.08
CA LYS A 537 -15.97 -40.77 -0.52
C LYS A 537 -15.96 -41.45 -1.88
N GLY A 538 -16.26 -42.74 -1.90
CA GLY A 538 -16.75 -43.41 -3.10
C GLY A 538 -16.63 -44.92 -3.04
N THR A 539 -16.01 -45.54 -4.04
CA THR A 539 -15.80 -47.00 -4.04
C THR A 539 -14.39 -47.31 -4.45
N ASP A 540 -13.54 -47.38 -3.44
CA ASP A 540 -12.09 -47.31 -3.61
C ASP A 540 -11.48 -48.70 -3.73
N THR A 541 -10.41 -48.78 -4.51
CA THR A 541 -9.79 -50.04 -4.91
C THR A 541 -8.30 -50.04 -4.63
N LEU A 542 -7.83 -50.99 -3.83
CA LEU A 542 -6.42 -51.33 -3.73
C LEU A 542 -6.06 -52.43 -4.75
N GLU A 543 -5.14 -52.14 -5.66
CA GLU A 543 -4.59 -53.08 -6.63
C GLU A 543 -3.21 -53.58 -6.19
N LEU A 544 -3.05 -54.91 -6.11
CA LEU A 544 -1.81 -55.55 -5.69
C LEU A 544 -1.39 -56.62 -6.69
N ASP A 545 -0.10 -56.67 -7.02
CA ASP A 545 0.46 -57.75 -7.83
C ASP A 545 0.75 -59.01 -6.96
N GLY A 546 0.49 -60.18 -7.53
CA GLY A 546 0.68 -61.49 -6.93
C GLY A 546 -0.61 -62.21 -6.55
N SER A 547 -0.50 -63.47 -6.14
CA SER A 547 -1.69 -64.24 -5.77
C SER A 547 -2.26 -63.78 -4.42
N SER A 548 -3.58 -63.79 -4.26
CA SER A 548 -4.24 -63.57 -2.96
C SER A 548 -3.75 -64.50 -1.83
N THR A 549 -3.03 -65.59 -2.15
CA THR A 549 -2.39 -66.46 -1.14
C THR A 549 -1.07 -65.93 -0.58
N ASP A 550 -0.46 -64.95 -1.23
CA ASP A 550 0.81 -64.34 -0.79
C ASP A 550 0.58 -63.28 0.32
N TRP A 551 -0.67 -62.87 0.52
CA TRP A 551 -1.09 -61.84 1.45
C TRP A 551 -1.96 -62.41 2.57
N ASN A 552 -1.74 -61.95 3.80
CA ASN A 552 -2.61 -62.22 4.93
C ASN A 552 -3.39 -60.94 5.25
N TYR A 553 -4.70 -61.04 5.47
CA TYR A 553 -5.53 -59.91 5.88
C TYR A 553 -6.18 -60.20 7.23
N GLN A 554 -6.23 -59.19 8.10
CA GLN A 554 -6.90 -59.26 9.39
C GLN A 554 -7.75 -58.01 9.64
N LEU A 555 -8.88 -58.20 10.31
CA LEU A 555 -9.68 -57.09 10.83
C LEU A 555 -9.10 -56.70 12.20
N ALA A 556 -8.48 -55.52 12.29
CA ALA A 556 -8.02 -54.98 13.57
C ALA A 556 -9.24 -54.47 14.36
N LYS A 557 -9.29 -54.75 15.68
CA LYS A 557 -10.46 -54.39 16.52
C LYS A 557 -10.23 -53.10 17.32
N THR A 558 -10.89 -52.04 16.85
CA THR A 558 -11.47 -50.86 17.52
C THR A 558 -10.65 -50.02 18.52
N HIS A 559 -10.42 -48.74 18.18
CA HIS A 559 -10.91 -47.62 18.99
C HIS A 559 -11.34 -46.42 18.11
N VAL A 560 -12.63 -46.07 18.20
CA VAL A 560 -13.37 -44.89 17.68
C VAL A 560 -13.45 -44.72 16.15
N GLY A 561 -14.63 -44.91 15.55
CA GLY A 561 -14.95 -44.40 14.20
C GLY A 561 -15.30 -45.45 13.14
N GLY A 562 -14.33 -46.22 12.64
CA GLY A 562 -14.51 -47.14 11.50
C GLY A 562 -13.80 -48.49 11.65
N ASN A 563 -14.03 -49.41 10.71
CA ASN A 563 -13.32 -50.70 10.64
C ASN A 563 -12.00 -50.52 9.86
N GLN A 564 -10.86 -50.55 10.54
CA GLN A 564 -9.54 -50.58 9.90
C GLN A 564 -9.18 -52.02 9.52
N TRP A 565 -8.90 -52.26 8.24
CA TRP A 565 -8.36 -53.53 7.77
C TRP A 565 -6.84 -53.42 7.68
N GLN A 566 -6.13 -54.46 8.10
CA GLN A 566 -4.68 -54.51 7.96
C GLN A 566 -4.31 -55.68 7.07
N LEU A 567 -3.55 -55.37 6.02
CA LEU A 567 -2.99 -56.33 5.08
C LEU A 567 -1.50 -56.48 5.36
N TYR A 568 -0.98 -57.70 5.40
CA TYR A 568 0.45 -57.91 5.49
C TYR A 568 0.96 -59.07 4.65
N ARG A 569 2.15 -58.89 4.09
CA ARG A 569 2.87 -59.91 3.32
C ARG A 569 4.24 -60.16 3.93
N GLN A 570 4.53 -61.43 4.18
CA GLN A 570 5.86 -61.84 4.64
C GLN A 570 6.80 -61.87 3.43
N ILE A 571 7.81 -61.00 3.42
CA ILE A 571 8.76 -60.87 2.31
C ILE A 571 9.98 -61.78 2.53
N SER A 572 10.49 -61.82 3.76
CA SER A 572 11.58 -62.70 4.19
C SER A 572 11.36 -63.17 5.63
N SER A 573 12.30 -63.91 6.23
CA SER A 573 12.17 -64.31 7.64
C SER A 573 12.17 -63.15 8.64
N SER A 574 12.59 -61.96 8.21
CA SER A 574 12.78 -60.76 9.02
C SER A 574 11.97 -59.55 8.53
N GLU A 575 11.40 -59.59 7.33
CA GLU A 575 10.66 -58.46 6.75
C GLU A 575 9.19 -58.79 6.52
N LYS A 576 8.34 -57.82 6.88
CA LYS A 576 6.91 -57.79 6.59
C LYS A 576 6.59 -56.44 5.96
N LEU A 577 5.80 -56.46 4.90
CA LEU A 577 5.09 -55.28 4.41
C LEU A 577 3.74 -55.24 5.11
N VAL A 578 3.37 -54.09 5.66
CA VAL A 578 2.09 -53.87 6.34
C VAL A 578 1.40 -52.68 5.69
N ILE A 579 0.13 -52.84 5.33
CA ILE A 579 -0.71 -51.80 4.73
C ILE A 579 -1.98 -51.70 5.59
N ASP A 580 -2.22 -50.52 6.12
CA ASP A 580 -3.42 -50.19 6.85
C ASP A 580 -4.43 -49.55 5.90
N LEU A 581 -5.65 -50.09 5.88
CA LEU A 581 -6.72 -49.69 4.97
C LEU A 581 -7.84 -49.05 5.78
N ILE A 582 -8.11 -47.79 5.47
CA ILE A 582 -9.18 -46.98 6.04
C ILE A 582 -10.09 -46.59 4.88
N ASP A 583 -11.35 -47.02 4.95
CA ASP A 583 -12.37 -46.72 3.93
C ASP A 583 -12.03 -47.24 2.51
N ILE A 584 -11.67 -48.52 2.38
CA ILE A 584 -11.40 -49.19 1.09
C ILE A 584 -12.42 -50.31 0.83
N GLU A 585 -13.11 -50.30 -0.31
CA GLU A 585 -14.20 -51.24 -0.64
C GLU A 585 -13.72 -52.50 -1.39
N LYS A 586 -12.67 -52.38 -2.20
CA LYS A 586 -12.20 -53.47 -3.08
C LYS A 586 -10.69 -53.69 -2.95
N ILE A 587 -10.28 -54.96 -2.94
CA ILE A 587 -8.89 -55.35 -3.15
C ILE A 587 -8.83 -56.24 -4.39
N THR A 588 -8.06 -55.85 -5.41
CA THR A 588 -7.86 -56.63 -6.63
C THR A 588 -6.44 -57.17 -6.68
N PHE A 589 -6.30 -58.49 -6.82
CA PHE A 589 -5.01 -59.15 -7.00
C PHE A 589 -4.77 -59.44 -8.48
N LEU A 590 -3.70 -58.88 -9.04
CA LEU A 590 -3.30 -59.02 -10.45
C LEU A 590 -2.37 -60.24 -10.63
N GLY A 591 -2.54 -61.01 -11.71
CA GLY A 591 -1.67 -62.14 -12.05
C GLY A 591 -0.22 -61.73 -12.34
N ALA A 592 0.75 -62.65 -12.15
CA ALA A 592 2.22 -62.45 -12.14
C ALA A 592 2.88 -61.86 -13.42
N ASP A 593 2.11 -61.40 -14.40
CA ASP A 593 2.56 -60.69 -15.60
C ASP A 593 1.77 -59.38 -15.86
N GLY A 594 1.05 -58.87 -14.85
CA GLY A 594 0.44 -57.53 -14.80
C GLY A 594 -0.67 -57.24 -15.83
N ILE A 595 -0.97 -58.17 -16.75
CA ILE A 595 -1.83 -57.88 -17.93
C ILE A 595 -2.82 -59.02 -18.24
N THR A 596 -2.65 -60.26 -17.74
CA THR A 596 -3.54 -61.37 -18.14
C THR A 596 -4.64 -61.68 -17.12
N SER A 597 -5.86 -61.25 -17.47
CA SER A 597 -7.14 -61.32 -16.72
C SER A 597 -7.68 -62.74 -16.40
N GLY A 598 -6.82 -63.75 -16.29
CA GLY A 598 -7.19 -65.15 -16.19
C GLY A 598 -7.35 -65.66 -14.75
N ASP A 599 -6.63 -65.07 -13.80
CA ASP A 599 -6.55 -65.50 -12.40
C ASP A 599 -6.80 -64.35 -11.39
N ASP A 600 -7.29 -63.19 -11.84
CA ASP A 600 -7.57 -62.04 -10.97
C ASP A 600 -8.66 -62.40 -9.95
N THR A 601 -8.33 -62.28 -8.66
CA THR A 601 -9.30 -62.44 -7.58
C THR A 601 -9.57 -61.09 -6.95
N THR A 602 -10.76 -60.52 -7.17
CA THR A 602 -11.23 -59.34 -6.42
C THR A 602 -11.91 -59.78 -5.13
N ILE A 603 -11.43 -59.25 -4.01
CA ILE A 603 -12.07 -59.36 -2.70
C ILE A 603 -12.87 -58.07 -2.50
N VAL A 604 -14.18 -58.20 -2.33
CA VAL A 604 -15.04 -57.08 -1.90
C VAL A 604 -15.06 -57.07 -0.38
N LEU A 605 -14.52 -56.02 0.22
CA LEU A 605 -14.66 -55.73 1.64
C LEU A 605 -16.10 -55.27 1.84
N GLY A 606 -16.82 -55.84 2.81
CA GLY A 606 -18.29 -55.72 2.86
C GLY A 606 -18.77 -54.27 3.00
N ALA A 607 -19.54 -53.81 2.01
CA ALA A 607 -20.14 -52.47 1.94
C ALA A 607 -20.94 -52.09 3.20
N PHE A 608 -20.59 -50.94 3.79
CA PHE A 608 -21.43 -50.22 4.74
C PHE A 608 -21.51 -48.75 4.31
N GLU A 609 -22.40 -48.45 3.36
CA GLU A 609 -22.80 -47.07 3.03
C GLU A 609 -23.54 -46.40 4.20
N ASP A 610 -23.30 -45.08 4.28
CA ASP A 610 -24.21 -44.01 4.73
C ASP A 610 -24.41 -43.80 6.26
N ASP A 611 -23.55 -42.96 6.86
CA ASP A 611 -23.92 -41.76 7.64
C ASP A 611 -22.67 -41.23 8.39
N ASP A 612 -21.60 -40.82 7.70
CA ASP A 612 -20.60 -39.94 8.33
C ASP A 612 -20.74 -38.52 7.77
N THR A 613 -21.35 -37.68 8.60
CA THR A 613 -21.54 -36.23 8.38
C THR A 613 -20.60 -35.43 9.29
N SER A 614 -19.48 -35.99 9.73
CA SER A 614 -18.51 -35.24 10.53
C SER A 614 -17.50 -34.52 9.65
N GLU A 615 -17.67 -33.20 9.53
CA GLU A 615 -16.66 -32.22 9.09
C GLU A 615 -15.47 -32.12 10.08
N ASP A 616 -15.09 -33.22 10.75
CA ASP A 616 -14.22 -33.15 11.92
C ASP A 616 -13.11 -34.23 11.87
N TYR A 617 -12.35 -34.24 10.78
CA TYR A 617 -11.05 -34.93 10.73
C TYR A 617 -9.95 -33.96 11.20
N GLN A 618 -9.89 -33.70 12.50
CA GLN A 618 -8.76 -32.97 13.08
C GLN A 618 -7.49 -33.83 13.04
N ARG A 619 -6.45 -33.31 12.38
CA ARG A 619 -5.06 -33.77 12.39
C ARG A 619 -4.67 -34.17 13.82
N ARG A 620 -4.19 -35.40 14.03
CA ARG A 620 -3.72 -35.87 15.34
C ARG A 620 -2.25 -36.24 15.32
N GLU A 621 -1.56 -35.61 16.26
CA GLU A 621 -0.19 -35.83 16.71
C GLU A 621 0.13 -37.30 17.07
N TRP A 622 1.41 -37.60 16.88
CA TRP A 622 2.12 -38.88 16.96
C TRP A 622 1.72 -39.92 18.01
N GLY A 623 1.93 -41.18 17.59
CA GLY A 623 2.58 -42.19 18.43
C GLY A 623 1.67 -43.23 19.08
N ASN A 624 1.24 -44.25 18.33
CA ASN A 624 1.17 -45.67 18.74
C ASN A 624 0.39 -46.52 17.71
N TYR A 625 1.07 -47.03 16.69
CA TYR A 625 0.53 -48.06 15.81
C TYR A 625 0.91 -49.47 16.30
N ILE A 626 -0.04 -50.41 16.21
CA ILE A 626 0.07 -51.75 16.80
C ILE A 626 1.00 -52.63 15.95
N GLY A 627 2.24 -52.81 16.39
CA GLY A 627 3.23 -53.70 15.76
C GLY A 627 4.57 -53.90 16.50
N ASP A 628 4.90 -53.03 17.46
CA ASP A 628 6.11 -53.09 18.29
C ASP A 628 6.03 -54.19 19.37
N ASP A 629 6.26 -55.45 18.99
CA ASP A 629 6.58 -56.47 19.99
C ASP A 629 7.31 -57.68 19.38
N VAL A 630 8.64 -57.60 19.14
CA VAL A 630 9.54 -58.77 19.31
C VAL A 630 10.97 -58.39 19.71
N ALA A 631 11.20 -58.41 21.02
CA ALA A 631 12.31 -59.06 21.74
C ALA A 631 13.73 -59.16 21.13
N ALA A 632 14.67 -58.56 21.87
CA ALA A 632 16.11 -58.81 21.94
C ALA A 632 16.62 -60.21 21.48
N GLY A 633 17.60 -60.19 20.56
CA GLY A 633 18.57 -61.29 20.42
C GLY A 633 19.09 -61.55 19.01
N GLN A 634 20.36 -61.19 18.77
CA GLN A 634 21.30 -61.72 17.77
C GLN A 634 20.75 -62.17 16.41
N LYS A 635 21.08 -61.41 15.36
CA LYS A 635 21.40 -61.99 14.05
C LYS A 635 22.75 -61.47 13.57
N VAL A 636 23.74 -62.34 13.72
CA VAL A 636 24.92 -62.41 12.85
C VAL A 636 24.44 -63.08 11.57
N ASP A 637 24.65 -62.49 10.40
CA ASP A 637 24.52 -63.19 9.11
C ASP A 637 25.71 -62.86 8.19
N PRO A 638 26.04 -63.71 7.21
CA PRO A 638 27.39 -64.24 7.07
C PRO A 638 27.93 -64.04 5.65
N GLY A 639 29.01 -63.26 5.53
CA GLY A 639 29.97 -63.49 4.46
C GLY A 639 30.42 -62.25 3.70
N TYR A 640 31.40 -61.56 4.27
CA TYR A 640 32.64 -61.25 3.55
C TYR A 640 33.78 -61.16 4.56
N THR A 641 34.65 -62.16 4.54
CA THR A 641 35.93 -62.14 5.27
C THR A 641 36.94 -61.37 4.45
N GLY A 642 37.35 -60.16 4.88
CA GLY A 642 38.40 -59.48 4.14
C GLY A 642 38.79 -58.06 4.52
N GLY A 643 38.80 -57.70 5.81
CA GLY A 643 39.48 -56.47 6.28
C GLY A 643 40.30 -56.76 7.53
N PHE A 644 41.62 -56.79 7.40
CA PHE A 644 42.50 -56.51 8.55
C PHE A 644 42.41 -55.01 8.81
N TYR A 645 42.34 -54.54 10.05
CA TYR A 645 43.30 -53.57 10.64
C TYR A 645 43.25 -53.59 12.17
N SER A 646 44.42 -53.32 12.73
CA SER A 646 44.73 -53.07 14.13
C SER A 646 45.07 -51.59 14.25
N ASN A 647 44.58 -50.91 15.30
CA ASN A 647 44.82 -49.51 15.71
C ASN A 647 43.62 -48.53 15.51
N GLY A 648 42.40 -48.90 15.89
CA GLY A 648 41.29 -47.92 15.98
C GLY A 648 40.94 -47.21 14.67
N ILE A 649 40.88 -47.93 13.54
CA ILE A 649 40.43 -47.36 12.25
C ILE A 649 39.28 -48.22 11.71
N LEU A 650 38.10 -47.63 11.50
CA LEU A 650 36.89 -48.23 10.92
C LEU A 650 36.51 -47.49 9.63
N ASN A 651 36.24 -48.21 8.53
CA ASN A 651 35.83 -47.61 7.26
C ASN A 651 34.60 -48.35 6.71
N GLY A 652 33.50 -47.63 6.53
CA GLY A 652 32.40 -47.96 5.65
C GLY A 652 32.82 -47.70 4.20
N TRP A 653 32.11 -48.29 3.25
CA TRP A 653 32.51 -48.24 1.83
C TRP A 653 31.39 -47.63 1.00
N MET A 654 30.56 -48.46 0.37
CA MET A 654 29.41 -47.98 -0.41
C MET A 654 28.14 -48.55 0.22
N GLY A 655 27.13 -47.70 0.32
CA GLY A 655 25.88 -47.99 1.00
C GLY A 655 25.97 -47.77 2.50
N ASN A 656 24.81 -47.74 3.13
CA ASN A 656 24.60 -47.32 4.51
C ASN A 656 25.26 -48.27 5.51
N ASP A 657 26.22 -47.74 6.25
CA ASP A 657 27.06 -48.41 7.21
C ASP A 657 26.74 -47.94 8.65
N SER A 658 26.89 -48.85 9.62
CA SER A 658 26.75 -48.53 11.05
C SER A 658 28.02 -48.94 11.77
N LEU A 659 28.78 -47.95 12.24
CA LEU A 659 30.12 -48.10 12.79
C LEU A 659 30.19 -47.51 14.19
N THR A 660 30.80 -48.24 15.12
CA THR A 660 30.95 -47.78 16.52
C THR A 660 32.37 -48.04 17.01
N GLY A 661 32.96 -47.01 17.59
CA GLY A 661 34.25 -46.99 18.28
C GLY A 661 34.25 -47.82 19.56
N TRP A 662 35.39 -47.87 20.22
CA TRP A 662 35.58 -48.65 21.43
C TRP A 662 35.34 -47.80 22.67
N SER A 663 34.60 -48.37 23.62
CA SER A 663 34.26 -47.75 24.92
C SER A 663 35.42 -47.62 25.92
N ASN A 664 36.67 -47.42 25.46
CA ASN A 664 37.83 -47.26 26.32
C ASN A 664 38.58 -45.95 26.07
N VAL A 665 38.54 -45.08 27.07
CA VAL A 665 39.14 -43.72 27.17
C VAL A 665 40.65 -43.57 26.83
N GLU A 666 41.37 -44.63 26.43
CA GLU A 666 42.78 -44.55 25.99
C GLU A 666 43.00 -44.84 24.49
N THR A 667 41.95 -45.11 23.69
CA THR A 667 42.08 -45.28 22.24
C THR A 667 41.50 -44.08 21.51
N LEU A 668 42.24 -43.60 20.50
CA LEU A 668 41.73 -42.69 19.47
C LEU A 668 41.14 -43.58 18.39
N ASP A 669 39.85 -43.44 18.10
CA ASP A 669 39.20 -44.12 16.98
C ASP A 669 39.06 -43.17 15.79
N ALA A 670 39.36 -43.67 14.60
CA ALA A 670 39.18 -42.97 13.33
C ALA A 670 38.14 -43.74 12.51
N ILE A 671 36.98 -43.15 12.29
CA ILE A 671 35.81 -43.78 11.66
C ILE A 671 35.48 -42.99 10.40
N SER A 672 35.34 -43.65 9.25
CA SER A 672 34.87 -43.05 8.00
C SER A 672 33.68 -43.85 7.47
N GLY A 673 32.59 -43.18 7.09
CA GLY A 673 31.34 -43.76 6.59
C GLY A 673 31.43 -44.14 5.12
N GLY A 674 31.85 -43.21 4.28
CA GLY A 674 32.11 -43.45 2.86
C GLY A 674 31.00 -42.92 1.97
N SER A 675 29.99 -43.72 1.62
CA SER A 675 28.93 -43.23 0.73
C SER A 675 27.58 -43.84 1.06
N GLY A 676 26.56 -43.00 1.14
CA GLY A 676 25.20 -43.34 1.60
C GLY A 676 25.00 -42.95 3.06
N THR A 677 23.74 -42.91 3.54
CA THR A 677 23.39 -42.51 4.92
C THR A 677 24.02 -43.45 5.95
N ASP A 678 25.04 -42.98 6.66
CA ASP A 678 25.82 -43.74 7.62
C ASP A 678 25.46 -43.38 9.07
N THR A 679 25.77 -44.27 10.00
CA THR A 679 25.64 -44.00 11.44
C THR A 679 26.97 -44.31 12.13
N LEU A 680 27.67 -43.27 12.56
CA LEU A 680 29.00 -43.33 13.14
C LEU A 680 28.95 -42.93 14.63
N SER A 681 29.68 -43.64 15.48
CA SER A 681 29.80 -43.26 16.90
C SER A 681 31.22 -43.48 17.44
N GLY A 682 31.85 -42.48 18.06
CA GLY A 682 33.18 -42.57 18.69
C GLY A 682 33.17 -43.28 20.04
N ALA A 683 32.12 -43.04 20.83
CA ALA A 683 31.85 -43.61 22.14
C ALA A 683 32.65 -42.98 23.29
N SER A 684 33.88 -43.41 23.56
CA SER A 684 34.68 -42.80 24.64
C SER A 684 36.13 -42.71 24.23
N GLY A 685 36.68 -41.51 24.15
CA GLY A 685 37.96 -41.36 23.50
C GLY A 685 38.29 -39.92 23.20
N ALA A 686 38.98 -39.73 22.09
CA ALA A 686 39.19 -38.46 21.43
C ALA A 686 39.29 -38.86 19.97
N ASP A 687 38.15 -38.89 19.33
CA ASP A 687 37.87 -39.67 18.15
C ASP A 687 37.80 -38.76 16.92
N SER A 688 37.93 -39.37 15.75
CA SER A 688 37.85 -38.68 14.46
C SER A 688 36.81 -39.38 13.61
N LEU A 689 35.69 -38.72 13.35
CA LEU A 689 34.58 -39.26 12.56
C LEU A 689 34.49 -38.49 11.24
N MET A 690 34.18 -39.18 10.14
CA MET A 690 34.02 -38.61 8.80
C MET A 690 32.86 -39.31 8.08
N GLY A 691 31.77 -38.62 7.76
CA GLY A 691 30.61 -39.18 7.06
C GLY A 691 30.91 -39.44 5.58
N ASP A 692 31.62 -38.50 4.96
CA ASP A 692 31.99 -38.44 3.54
C ASP A 692 30.82 -37.99 2.63
N THR A 693 29.90 -38.87 2.21
CA THR A 693 28.80 -38.47 1.29
C THR A 693 27.49 -39.18 1.66
N GLY A 694 26.37 -38.46 1.63
CA GLY A 694 25.07 -38.94 2.09
C GLY A 694 24.65 -38.20 3.36
N ALA A 695 23.38 -38.29 3.74
CA ALA A 695 22.88 -37.73 5.00
C ALA A 695 23.32 -38.62 6.17
N ASP A 696 24.28 -38.20 6.98
CA ASP A 696 24.93 -39.06 7.98
C ASP A 696 24.54 -38.71 9.42
N LEU A 697 24.55 -39.70 10.32
CA LEU A 697 24.42 -39.48 11.77
C LEU A 697 25.76 -39.75 12.46
N LEU A 698 26.41 -38.71 12.98
CA LEU A 698 27.74 -38.79 13.60
C LEU A 698 27.67 -38.38 15.08
N LEU A 699 28.11 -39.27 15.97
CA LEU A 699 28.10 -39.05 17.43
C LEU A 699 29.52 -39.20 18.00
N GLY A 700 30.15 -38.11 18.42
CA GLY A 700 31.47 -38.12 19.06
C GLY A 700 31.47 -38.95 20.34
N GLY A 701 30.78 -38.48 21.37
CA GLY A 701 30.59 -39.18 22.64
C GLY A 701 31.38 -38.54 23.78
N GLU A 702 32.08 -39.33 24.60
CA GLU A 702 32.92 -38.76 25.65
C GLU A 702 34.31 -38.38 25.11
N GLY A 703 34.73 -37.13 25.32
CA GLY A 703 36.09 -36.64 25.11
C GLY A 703 36.24 -35.79 23.84
N SER A 704 37.38 -35.11 23.69
CA SER A 704 37.56 -34.11 22.64
C SER A 704 37.71 -34.71 21.25
N ASP A 705 36.64 -34.64 20.47
CA ASP A 705 36.45 -35.29 19.19
C ASP A 705 36.62 -34.32 18.01
N THR A 706 36.84 -34.89 16.82
CA THR A 706 36.85 -34.16 15.55
C THR A 706 35.89 -34.86 14.60
N VAL A 707 34.76 -34.23 14.33
CA VAL A 707 33.68 -34.82 13.54
C VAL A 707 33.50 -34.03 12.25
N THR A 708 33.49 -34.72 11.11
CA THR A 708 33.27 -34.13 9.80
C THR A 708 32.09 -34.82 9.12
N GLY A 709 31.03 -34.09 8.78
CA GLY A 709 29.86 -34.64 8.07
C GLY A 709 30.24 -35.10 6.66
N GLY A 710 30.47 -34.15 5.77
CA GLY A 710 30.82 -34.39 4.39
C GLY A 710 29.90 -33.62 3.47
N SER A 711 29.15 -34.33 2.63
CA SER A 711 28.12 -33.75 1.78
C SER A 711 26.80 -34.50 1.97
N GLY A 712 25.68 -33.78 2.07
CA GLY A 712 24.37 -34.33 2.43
C GLY A 712 23.88 -33.66 3.70
N ALA A 713 22.60 -33.82 4.06
CA ALA A 713 22.04 -33.27 5.29
C ALA A 713 22.47 -34.10 6.50
N ASP A 714 23.51 -33.65 7.21
CA ASP A 714 24.17 -34.38 8.27
C ASP A 714 23.65 -34.01 9.67
N GLN A 715 23.60 -34.99 10.57
CA GLN A 715 23.33 -34.81 12.00
C GLN A 715 24.60 -35.12 12.78
N VAL A 716 25.20 -34.10 13.39
CA VAL A 716 26.52 -34.18 14.03
C VAL A 716 26.44 -33.75 15.49
N SER A 717 26.81 -34.63 16.43
CA SER A 717 26.92 -34.28 17.86
C SER A 717 28.34 -34.54 18.38
N GLY A 718 28.90 -33.56 19.11
CA GLY A 718 30.20 -33.63 19.79
C GLY A 718 30.12 -34.50 21.04
N GLY A 719 29.28 -34.10 22.00
CA GLY A 719 29.04 -34.84 23.23
C GLY A 719 29.68 -34.16 24.44
N ASP A 720 30.48 -34.89 25.22
CA ASP A 720 31.17 -34.32 26.39
C ASP A 720 32.60 -33.87 25.99
N ALA A 721 33.04 -32.74 26.55
CA ALA A 721 34.34 -32.09 26.36
C ALA A 721 34.43 -31.22 25.09
N ASN A 722 35.63 -30.71 24.80
CA ASN A 722 35.81 -29.69 23.77
C ASN A 722 35.98 -30.31 22.39
N ASP A 723 35.02 -30.10 21.50
CA ASP A 723 34.91 -30.77 20.22
C ASP A 723 35.13 -29.84 19.03
N SER A 724 35.45 -30.43 17.87
CA SER A 724 35.59 -29.72 16.60
C SER A 724 34.69 -30.37 15.56
N LEU A 725 33.64 -29.67 15.16
CA LEU A 725 32.60 -30.14 14.27
C LEU A 725 32.65 -29.34 12.94
N VAL A 726 32.55 -30.03 11.82
CA VAL A 726 32.44 -29.42 10.48
C VAL A 726 31.46 -30.26 9.66
N SER A 727 30.28 -29.77 9.35
CA SER A 727 29.30 -30.61 8.65
C SER A 727 29.53 -30.61 7.13
N GLY A 728 29.79 -29.47 6.50
CA GLY A 728 30.31 -29.42 5.13
C GLY A 728 29.33 -28.80 4.14
N SER A 729 28.65 -29.60 3.33
CA SER A 729 27.67 -29.10 2.36
C SER A 729 26.34 -29.83 2.47
N GLY A 730 25.24 -29.11 2.51
CA GLY A 730 23.90 -29.63 2.81
C GLY A 730 23.31 -28.83 3.97
N SER A 731 22.02 -28.96 4.22
CA SER A 731 21.37 -28.35 5.38
C SER A 731 21.58 -29.24 6.59
N ASP A 732 22.55 -28.87 7.43
CA ASP A 732 23.08 -29.72 8.49
C ASP A 732 22.56 -29.34 9.88
N MET A 733 22.65 -30.28 10.83
CA MET A 733 22.32 -30.03 12.24
C MET A 733 23.48 -30.46 13.15
N LEU A 734 24.07 -29.49 13.84
CA LEU A 734 25.26 -29.65 14.68
C LEU A 734 24.94 -29.34 16.14
N TRP A 735 25.38 -30.21 17.05
CA TRP A 735 25.31 -30.02 18.50
C TRP A 735 26.70 -30.13 19.13
N GLY A 736 27.17 -29.06 19.78
CA GLY A 736 28.37 -29.08 20.62
C GLY A 736 28.18 -29.93 21.88
N ASP A 737 27.02 -29.78 22.53
CA ASP A 737 26.64 -30.42 23.80
C ASP A 737 27.40 -29.82 25.02
N ASP A 738 28.11 -30.61 25.82
CA ASP A 738 28.80 -30.15 27.04
C ASP A 738 30.29 -29.91 26.72
N GLY A 739 30.75 -28.69 26.56
CA GLY A 739 32.07 -28.49 25.98
C GLY A 739 32.58 -27.08 25.99
N ASN A 740 33.50 -26.81 25.08
CA ASN A 740 33.90 -25.47 24.63
C ASN A 740 34.25 -25.73 23.18
N ASP A 741 33.24 -25.69 22.34
CA ASP A 741 33.21 -26.38 21.07
C ASP A 741 33.48 -25.42 19.93
N SER A 742 33.92 -25.97 18.81
CA SER A 742 34.08 -25.23 17.57
C SER A 742 33.27 -25.93 16.49
N ALA A 743 32.20 -25.31 16.01
CA ALA A 743 31.35 -25.85 14.95
C ALA A 743 31.35 -24.94 13.73
N TYR A 744 31.29 -25.54 12.54
CA TYR A 744 31.15 -24.85 11.26
C TYR A 744 30.14 -25.62 10.40
N GLY A 745 29.03 -24.97 10.03
CA GLY A 745 27.99 -25.55 9.19
C GLY A 745 28.51 -25.76 7.76
N GLY A 746 28.94 -24.69 7.12
CA GLY A 746 29.58 -24.77 5.82
C GLY A 746 28.71 -24.15 4.75
N SER A 747 28.07 -24.94 3.90
CA SER A 747 27.14 -24.44 2.87
C SER A 747 25.81 -25.15 2.93
N GLY A 748 24.71 -24.40 2.95
CA GLY A 748 23.36 -24.92 3.17
C GLY A 748 22.69 -24.14 4.30
N ASN A 749 21.44 -24.45 4.61
CA ASN A 749 20.72 -23.80 5.70
C ASN A 749 20.93 -24.62 6.98
N ASP A 750 21.91 -24.24 7.79
CA ASP A 750 22.39 -25.06 8.90
C ASP A 750 21.73 -24.69 10.24
N VAL A 751 21.68 -25.66 11.16
CA VAL A 751 21.27 -25.46 12.55
C VAL A 751 22.41 -25.84 13.49
N LEU A 752 23.00 -24.86 14.18
CA LEU A 752 24.11 -25.05 15.11
C LEU A 752 23.68 -24.72 16.54
N LEU A 753 23.87 -25.66 17.46
CA LEU A 753 23.65 -25.47 18.90
C LEU A 753 24.95 -25.73 19.68
N GLY A 754 25.49 -24.71 20.35
CA GLY A 754 26.71 -24.82 21.18
C GLY A 754 26.49 -25.68 22.41
N GLY A 755 25.54 -25.29 23.25
CA GLY A 755 25.15 -26.05 24.43
C GLY A 755 25.71 -25.46 25.72
N ILE A 756 26.36 -26.26 26.56
CA ILE A 756 27.04 -25.75 27.76
C ILE A 756 28.51 -25.57 27.44
N GLY A 757 29.00 -24.34 27.37
CA GLY A 757 30.39 -24.12 27.02
C GLY A 757 30.71 -22.68 26.73
N THR A 758 31.97 -22.38 26.45
CA THR A 758 32.30 -21.15 25.71
C THR A 758 32.66 -21.59 24.29
N ASP A 759 31.69 -21.45 23.41
CA ASP A 759 31.64 -22.07 22.10
C ASP A 759 31.95 -21.07 21.01
N ARG A 760 32.36 -21.58 19.86
CA ARG A 760 32.65 -20.79 18.67
C ARG A 760 31.97 -21.42 17.46
N LEU A 761 30.90 -20.78 17.02
CA LEU A 761 29.99 -21.30 16.01
C LEU A 761 30.04 -20.40 14.77
N TYR A 762 30.02 -21.02 13.60
CA TYR A 762 30.02 -20.35 12.30
C TYR A 762 28.96 -21.03 11.44
N GLY A 763 27.94 -20.30 10.99
CA GLY A 763 26.92 -20.79 10.07
C GLY A 763 27.56 -21.14 8.74
N GLY A 764 28.01 -20.12 8.00
CA GLY A 764 28.73 -20.29 6.75
C GLY A 764 28.00 -19.60 5.62
N SER A 765 27.63 -20.33 4.58
CA SER A 765 26.82 -19.77 3.49
C SER A 765 25.45 -20.42 3.47
N GLY A 766 24.40 -19.61 3.50
CA GLY A 766 23.02 -20.06 3.59
C GLY A 766 22.30 -19.28 4.68
N SER A 767 21.02 -19.57 4.89
CA SER A 767 20.23 -18.94 5.95
C SER A 767 20.28 -19.79 7.21
N ASP A 768 21.22 -19.48 8.10
CA ASP A 768 21.58 -20.35 9.22
C ASP A 768 20.82 -20.01 10.50
N GLN A 769 20.70 -20.99 11.40
CA GLN A 769 20.24 -20.81 12.77
C GLN A 769 21.36 -21.21 13.72
N VAL A 770 21.88 -20.27 14.50
CA VAL A 770 23.02 -20.48 15.39
C VAL A 770 22.65 -20.06 16.82
N SER A 771 22.74 -20.97 17.79
CA SER A 771 22.52 -20.69 19.22
C SER A 771 23.74 -21.09 20.06
N GLY A 772 24.22 -20.16 20.89
CA GLY A 772 25.38 -20.34 21.76
C GLY A 772 25.07 -21.27 22.93
N GLY A 773 24.03 -20.92 23.69
CA GLY A 773 23.57 -21.70 24.82
C GLY A 773 23.97 -21.06 26.16
N ALA A 774 24.86 -21.69 26.91
CA ALA A 774 25.20 -21.25 28.27
C ALA A 774 26.68 -20.93 28.45
N GLN A 775 26.95 -19.73 28.98
CA GLN A 775 28.23 -19.01 29.11
C GLN A 775 28.57 -18.20 27.85
N SER A 776 29.74 -17.54 27.86
CA SER A 776 30.13 -16.58 26.82
C SER A 776 30.59 -17.26 25.53
N ASP A 777 29.79 -17.09 24.47
CA ASP A 777 29.97 -17.71 23.17
C ASP A 777 30.39 -16.68 22.09
N THR A 778 30.78 -17.18 20.93
CA THR A 778 31.03 -16.35 19.75
C THR A 778 30.42 -16.99 18.51
N LEU A 779 29.45 -16.29 17.92
CA LEU A 779 28.62 -16.75 16.81
C LEU A 779 28.89 -15.88 15.57
N TYR A 780 28.97 -16.53 14.42
CA TYR A 780 29.04 -15.88 13.10
C TYR A 780 27.95 -16.47 12.20
N GLY A 781 27.13 -15.63 11.58
CA GLY A 781 26.22 -16.04 10.50
C GLY A 781 27.00 -16.27 9.21
N ASP A 782 27.91 -15.34 8.91
CA ASP A 782 28.76 -15.27 7.71
C ASP A 782 28.00 -14.72 6.47
N THR A 783 27.37 -15.53 5.63
CA THR A 783 26.62 -15.00 4.45
C THR A 783 25.24 -15.64 4.33
N GLY A 784 24.20 -14.84 4.20
CA GLY A 784 22.82 -15.27 4.02
C GLY A 784 21.87 -14.55 4.97
N TYR A 785 20.67 -15.09 5.20
CA TYR A 785 19.72 -14.52 6.15
C TYR A 785 19.80 -15.30 7.47
N ASP A 786 20.64 -14.85 8.39
CA ASP A 786 21.01 -15.63 9.56
C ASP A 786 20.19 -15.28 10.81
N ARG A 787 19.98 -16.28 11.67
CA ARG A 787 19.33 -16.14 12.98
C ARG A 787 20.29 -16.57 14.08
N LEU A 788 20.82 -15.62 14.83
CA LEU A 788 21.80 -15.84 15.91
C LEU A 788 21.18 -15.58 17.29
N TYR A 789 21.38 -16.50 18.22
CA TYR A 789 20.92 -16.41 19.61
C TYR A 789 22.10 -16.64 20.58
N GLY A 790 22.45 -15.67 21.42
CA GLY A 790 23.49 -15.81 22.45
C GLY A 790 23.02 -16.69 23.61
N ASP A 791 21.77 -16.50 24.05
CA ASP A 791 21.11 -17.17 25.17
C ASP A 791 21.62 -16.69 26.55
N GLU A 792 22.19 -17.55 27.41
CA GLU A 792 22.72 -17.15 28.73
C GLU A 792 24.22 -16.90 28.63
N GLY A 793 24.71 -15.67 28.65
CA GLY A 793 26.14 -15.46 28.42
C GLY A 793 26.51 -14.02 28.17
N ALA A 794 27.81 -13.72 28.22
CA ALA A 794 28.28 -12.46 27.67
C ALA A 794 28.85 -12.76 26.28
N ASP A 795 28.00 -12.66 25.27
CA ASP A 795 28.17 -13.26 23.96
C ASP A 795 28.62 -12.24 22.92
N GLN A 796 29.15 -12.78 21.81
CA GLN A 796 29.54 -12.00 20.65
C GLN A 796 28.88 -12.58 19.40
N LEU A 797 27.96 -11.84 18.82
CA LEU A 797 27.20 -12.23 17.63
C LEU A 797 27.61 -11.33 16.47
N TYR A 798 27.92 -11.94 15.33
CA TYR A 798 28.25 -11.25 14.09
C TYR A 798 27.35 -11.81 12.98
N GLY A 799 26.44 -10.99 12.44
CA GLY A 799 25.54 -11.39 11.35
C GLY A 799 26.34 -11.74 10.11
N GLY A 800 26.99 -10.75 9.52
CA GLY A 800 27.84 -10.94 8.35
C GLY A 800 27.26 -10.19 7.17
N ALA A 801 27.05 -10.87 6.04
CA ALA A 801 26.43 -10.27 4.86
C ALA A 801 25.03 -10.85 4.63
N GLY A 802 24.04 -9.98 4.58
CA GLY A 802 22.64 -10.34 4.39
C GLY A 802 21.79 -9.61 5.43
N SER A 803 20.48 -9.93 5.50
CA SER A 803 19.60 -9.30 6.49
C SER A 803 19.42 -10.23 7.67
N ASP A 804 20.11 -9.94 8.77
CA ASP A 804 20.24 -10.88 9.88
C ASP A 804 19.35 -10.53 11.08
N TYR A 805 19.06 -11.55 11.88
CA TYR A 805 18.40 -11.42 13.17
C TYR A 805 19.33 -11.87 14.27
N LEU A 806 19.71 -10.97 15.18
CA LEU A 806 20.62 -11.24 16.28
C LEU A 806 19.92 -10.96 17.62
N TYR A 807 19.94 -11.93 18.53
CA TYR A 807 19.42 -11.81 19.89
C TYR A 807 20.50 -12.18 20.92
N GLY A 808 20.91 -11.22 21.77
CA GLY A 808 21.94 -11.42 22.80
C GLY A 808 21.47 -12.38 23.89
N GLY A 809 20.41 -12.01 24.60
CA GLY A 809 19.81 -12.86 25.61
C GLY A 809 20.00 -12.28 27.00
N ALA A 810 20.80 -12.92 27.86
CA ALA A 810 21.01 -12.49 29.23
C ALA A 810 22.50 -12.30 29.54
N ASP A 811 22.83 -11.28 30.33
CA ASP A 811 24.18 -10.73 30.58
C ASP A 811 24.61 -9.74 29.48
N ASN A 812 25.88 -9.36 29.42
CA ASN A 812 26.31 -8.20 28.62
C ASN A 812 26.86 -8.65 27.26
N ASP A 813 26.12 -8.37 26.20
CA ASP A 813 26.37 -8.90 24.87
C ASP A 813 26.97 -7.88 23.89
N THR A 814 27.55 -8.38 22.80
CA THR A 814 28.02 -7.58 21.68
C THR A 814 27.45 -8.13 20.38
N LEU A 815 26.59 -7.35 19.73
CA LEU A 815 25.93 -7.70 18.48
C LEU A 815 26.42 -6.76 17.38
N VAL A 816 26.77 -7.34 16.23
CA VAL A 816 27.17 -6.60 15.04
C VAL A 816 26.41 -7.20 13.86
N GLY A 817 25.55 -6.43 13.20
CA GLY A 817 24.95 -6.83 11.93
C GLY A 817 26.05 -6.89 10.88
N ASP A 818 26.44 -5.73 10.37
CA ASP A 818 27.45 -5.62 9.31
C ASP A 818 28.75 -4.97 9.81
N ASN A 819 29.89 -5.57 9.48
CA ASN A 819 31.16 -5.15 10.06
C ASN A 819 31.91 -4.09 9.25
N LEU A 820 31.68 -2.81 9.55
CA LEU A 820 32.43 -1.69 8.94
C LEU A 820 33.94 -1.65 9.34
N LEU A 821 34.39 -2.45 10.33
CA LEU A 821 35.69 -2.23 10.99
C LEU A 821 36.88 -3.03 10.45
N THR A 822 36.68 -4.08 9.64
CA THR A 822 37.80 -4.92 9.18
C THR A 822 38.39 -4.50 7.83
N GLY A 823 37.68 -3.67 7.04
CA GLY A 823 38.12 -3.30 5.69
C GLY A 823 38.25 -4.48 4.73
N GLU A 824 37.74 -5.65 5.13
CA GLU A 824 37.51 -6.82 4.26
C GLU A 824 36.03 -6.89 3.83
N ASP A 825 35.16 -6.05 4.42
CA ASP A 825 33.75 -6.01 4.11
C ASP A 825 33.35 -4.64 3.55
N THR A 826 33.03 -4.65 2.26
CA THR A 826 32.41 -3.53 1.52
C THR A 826 31.15 -4.03 0.82
N LEU A 827 30.56 -5.13 1.31
CA LEU A 827 29.44 -5.84 0.69
C LEU A 827 28.30 -6.16 1.69
N GLY A 828 28.37 -5.69 2.94
CA GLY A 828 27.20 -5.67 3.84
C GLY A 828 26.01 -5.03 3.13
N SER A 829 24.99 -5.84 2.85
CA SER A 829 23.80 -5.45 2.10
C SER A 829 22.61 -6.17 2.72
N GLY A 830 22.11 -5.66 3.83
CA GLY A 830 20.88 -6.15 4.42
C GLY A 830 20.34 -5.26 5.52
N PHE A 831 19.06 -5.42 5.80
CA PHE A 831 18.35 -4.71 6.87
C PHE A 831 18.39 -5.59 8.12
N ASN A 832 19.17 -5.21 9.13
CA ASN A 832 19.38 -6.07 10.30
C ASN A 832 18.39 -5.79 11.44
N TYR A 833 18.06 -6.83 12.20
CA TYR A 833 17.31 -6.73 13.45
C TYR A 833 18.18 -7.23 14.61
N LEU A 834 18.55 -6.32 15.53
CA LEU A 834 19.40 -6.62 16.68
C LEU A 834 18.63 -6.35 17.98
N SER A 835 18.63 -7.31 18.91
CA SER A 835 18.06 -7.15 20.26
C SER A 835 19.06 -7.63 21.33
N GLY A 836 19.40 -6.74 22.26
CA GLY A 836 20.38 -7.01 23.34
C GLY A 836 19.84 -7.98 24.39
N GLY A 837 18.64 -7.71 24.92
CA GLY A 837 18.03 -8.51 25.97
C GLY A 837 18.28 -7.96 27.38
N GLU A 838 18.53 -8.83 28.37
CA GLU A 838 18.86 -8.40 29.73
C GLU A 838 20.36 -8.15 29.84
N GLY A 839 20.85 -6.92 30.01
CA GLY A 839 22.28 -6.73 29.88
C GLY A 839 22.80 -5.32 30.09
N ASN A 840 23.98 -5.06 29.54
CA ASN A 840 24.44 -3.73 29.18
C ASN A 840 25.20 -3.96 27.89
N ASP A 841 24.46 -3.87 26.80
CA ASP A 841 24.79 -4.49 25.53
C ASP A 841 25.38 -3.47 24.57
N SER A 842 26.11 -3.96 23.57
CA SER A 842 26.71 -3.15 22.52
C SER A 842 26.21 -3.62 21.17
N LEU A 843 25.33 -2.85 20.55
CA LEU A 843 24.73 -3.15 19.25
C LEU A 843 25.28 -2.21 18.19
N LEU A 844 25.67 -2.76 17.03
CA LEU A 844 26.08 -2.02 15.84
C LEU A 844 25.31 -2.57 14.63
N GLY A 845 24.44 -1.75 14.03
CA GLY A 845 23.67 -2.11 12.85
C GLY A 845 24.58 -2.27 11.62
N GLY A 846 25.22 -1.19 11.22
CA GLY A 846 26.23 -1.18 10.17
C GLY A 846 25.86 -0.29 9.00
N VAL A 847 25.49 -0.90 7.87
CA VAL A 847 25.08 -0.20 6.65
C VAL A 847 23.65 -0.58 6.31
N MET A 848 22.94 0.27 5.54
CA MET A 848 21.51 0.15 5.25
C MET A 848 20.62 0.48 6.46
N ASP A 849 19.30 0.33 6.32
CA ASP A 849 18.34 0.72 7.36
C ASP A 849 18.23 -0.43 8.39
N ASP A 850 18.62 -0.20 9.64
CA ASP A 850 18.62 -1.22 10.70
C ASP A 850 17.58 -0.95 11.81
N GLN A 851 17.18 -2.02 12.52
CA GLN A 851 16.37 -1.93 13.74
C GLN A 851 17.14 -2.49 14.95
N LEU A 852 17.36 -1.66 15.96
CA LEU A 852 18.13 -2.01 17.15
C LEU A 852 17.29 -1.82 18.42
N SER A 853 17.24 -2.84 19.28
CA SER A 853 16.64 -2.78 20.63
C SER A 853 17.66 -3.12 21.72
N GLY A 854 17.88 -2.25 22.70
CA GLY A 854 18.70 -2.54 23.88
C GLY A 854 17.97 -3.38 24.94
N ASP A 855 16.65 -3.30 24.98
CA ASP A 855 15.77 -3.93 25.95
C ASP A 855 16.05 -3.53 27.41
N ALA A 856 16.71 -4.35 28.23
CA ALA A 856 16.86 -4.08 29.67
C ALA A 856 18.32 -3.94 30.06
N GLY A 857 18.83 -2.72 30.12
CA GLY A 857 20.25 -2.51 30.39
C GLY A 857 20.63 -1.05 30.39
N ASN A 858 21.93 -0.77 30.48
CA ASN A 858 22.46 0.53 30.04
C ASN A 858 23.24 0.25 28.76
N ASP A 859 22.54 0.33 27.64
CA ASP A 859 22.96 -0.22 26.38
C ASP A 859 23.63 0.83 25.51
N THR A 860 24.40 0.39 24.53
CA THR A 860 25.03 1.25 23.53
C THR A 860 24.60 0.77 22.16
N LEU A 861 23.78 1.56 21.48
CA LEU A 861 23.26 1.26 20.16
C LEU A 861 23.84 2.26 19.17
N ILE A 862 24.40 1.76 18.07
CA ILE A 862 24.91 2.56 16.96
C ILE A 862 24.25 2.04 15.68
N GLY A 863 23.42 2.86 15.04
CA GLY A 863 22.74 2.53 13.78
C GLY A 863 23.77 2.34 12.67
N GLY A 864 24.33 3.43 12.16
CA GLY A 864 25.45 3.37 11.23
C GLY A 864 25.25 4.27 10.03
N THR A 865 25.06 3.71 8.84
CA THR A 865 24.64 4.47 7.66
C THR A 865 23.33 3.93 7.16
N GLY A 866 22.34 4.77 6.88
CA GLY A 866 21.03 4.33 6.45
C GLY A 866 19.97 5.15 7.14
N ARG A 867 18.76 4.61 7.29
CA ARG A 867 17.72 5.11 8.17
C ARG A 867 17.49 4.08 9.26
N ASP A 868 18.03 4.35 10.43
CA ASP A 868 18.02 3.39 11.52
C ASP A 868 16.91 3.72 12.54
N VAL A 869 16.32 2.68 13.14
CA VAL A 869 15.38 2.81 14.27
C VAL A 869 16.00 2.22 15.52
N LEU A 870 16.24 3.06 16.53
CA LEU A 870 16.91 2.67 17.77
C LEU A 870 15.95 2.81 18.96
N MET A 871 15.74 1.70 19.67
CA MET A 871 15.02 1.63 20.93
C MET A 871 16.00 1.26 22.05
N GLY A 872 16.30 2.19 22.96
CA GLY A 872 17.19 1.90 24.10
C GLY A 872 16.59 0.90 25.07
N GLY A 873 15.28 1.00 25.31
CA GLY A 873 14.60 0.22 26.32
C GLY A 873 14.80 0.81 27.71
N ALA A 874 14.80 -0.03 28.74
CA ALA A 874 14.81 0.39 30.13
C ALA A 874 16.23 0.51 30.71
N SER A 875 16.81 1.70 30.69
CA SER A 875 17.46 2.38 31.83
C SER A 875 18.11 3.65 31.30
N ALA A 876 19.43 3.69 31.09
CA ALA A 876 20.12 4.89 30.62
C ALA A 876 21.08 4.49 29.51
N ASP A 877 20.65 4.76 28.29
CA ASP A 877 21.25 4.20 27.09
C ASP A 877 22.02 5.26 26.31
N SER A 878 22.95 4.78 25.48
CA SER A 878 23.72 5.59 24.55
C SER A 878 23.29 5.23 23.14
N LEU A 879 22.49 6.09 22.52
CA LEU A 879 21.89 5.87 21.21
C LEU A 879 22.55 6.82 20.21
N ASP A 880 23.07 6.28 19.09
CA ASP A 880 23.69 7.05 18.01
C ASP A 880 23.16 6.53 16.67
N GLY A 881 22.29 7.29 15.98
CA GLY A 881 21.80 6.92 14.65
C GLY A 881 22.92 6.89 13.60
N GLY A 882 24.01 7.63 13.83
CA GLY A 882 25.17 7.62 12.96
C GLY A 882 25.06 8.64 11.81
N THR A 883 25.13 8.14 10.59
CA THR A 883 25.19 8.92 9.35
C THR A 883 24.06 8.53 8.40
N GLY A 884 22.84 8.96 8.72
CA GLY A 884 21.66 8.96 7.87
C GLY A 884 21.11 10.36 7.64
N ILE A 885 19.95 10.48 6.97
CA ILE A 885 19.16 11.73 6.95
C ILE A 885 17.77 11.58 7.58
N THR A 886 17.51 10.47 8.29
CA THR A 886 16.18 10.13 8.81
C THR A 886 16.22 9.18 10.01
N ASP A 887 17.31 9.13 10.77
CA ASP A 887 17.43 8.17 11.89
C ASP A 887 16.41 8.49 13.00
N ALA A 888 15.81 7.45 13.57
CA ALA A 888 14.74 7.53 14.56
C ALA A 888 15.15 6.96 15.91
N VAL A 889 14.95 7.76 16.96
CA VAL A 889 14.92 7.25 18.34
C VAL A 889 13.47 6.94 18.73
N SER A 890 13.21 5.71 19.16
CA SER A 890 11.86 5.24 19.50
C SER A 890 11.72 4.93 20.98
N TYR A 891 10.65 5.48 21.57
CA TYR A 891 10.19 5.18 22.92
C TYR A 891 8.78 4.57 22.94
N GLU A 892 8.34 3.98 21.82
CA GLU A 892 6.98 3.46 21.63
C GLU A 892 6.54 2.42 22.68
N SER A 893 7.50 1.68 23.26
CA SER A 893 7.26 0.68 24.30
C SER A 893 7.11 1.29 25.70
N SER A 894 7.46 2.57 25.87
CA SER A 894 7.41 3.28 27.15
C SER A 894 5.97 3.53 27.59
N LEU A 895 5.63 3.05 28.79
CA LEU A 895 4.31 3.25 29.39
C LEU A 895 4.18 4.55 30.21
N GLY A 896 5.22 5.37 30.26
CA GLY A 896 5.20 6.63 31.01
C GLY A 896 5.93 7.75 30.28
N ASP A 897 5.63 8.97 30.72
CA ASP A 897 6.06 10.22 30.09
C ASP A 897 7.57 10.26 29.81
N VAL A 898 7.93 10.51 28.56
CA VAL A 898 9.29 10.70 28.04
C VAL A 898 9.45 12.16 27.58
N THR A 899 10.62 12.71 27.83
CA THR A 899 11.03 14.03 27.35
C THR A 899 12.25 13.87 26.46
N VAL A 900 12.13 14.16 25.17
CA VAL A 900 13.18 14.05 24.15
C VAL A 900 13.54 15.44 23.63
N ASP A 901 14.84 15.75 23.50
CA ASP A 901 15.32 16.98 22.90
C ASP A 901 16.51 16.69 21.96
N LEU A 902 16.24 16.72 20.65
CA LEU A 902 17.21 16.40 19.61
C LEU A 902 18.33 17.45 19.50
N ALA A 903 18.05 18.73 19.76
CA ALA A 903 19.10 19.76 19.77
C ALA A 903 20.10 19.62 20.92
N THR A 904 19.61 19.22 22.10
CA THR A 904 20.46 19.00 23.28
C THR A 904 20.96 17.57 23.40
N GLN A 905 20.49 16.66 22.54
CA GLN A 905 20.95 15.29 22.41
C GLN A 905 20.69 14.47 23.68
N THR A 906 19.50 14.62 24.27
CA THR A 906 19.11 13.94 25.50
C THR A 906 17.65 13.49 25.48
N ALA A 907 17.37 12.36 26.13
CA ALA A 907 16.03 11.95 26.51
C ALA A 907 15.95 11.65 28.01
N SER A 908 14.76 11.65 28.60
CA SER A 908 14.54 11.38 30.03
C SER A 908 13.09 11.05 30.36
N GLY A 909 12.83 10.38 31.48
CA GLY A 909 11.47 9.94 31.81
C GLY A 909 11.15 8.60 31.16
N GLY A 910 10.01 7.98 31.51
CA GLY A 910 9.64 6.66 31.01
C GLY A 910 10.79 5.66 31.01
N ASP A 911 11.00 5.01 29.87
CA ASP A 911 12.09 4.06 29.63
C ASP A 911 13.46 4.76 29.47
N ALA A 912 13.49 6.04 29.05
CA ALA A 912 14.71 6.86 28.98
C ALA A 912 15.32 7.27 30.35
N SER A 913 14.79 6.74 31.46
CA SER A 913 15.17 7.11 32.82
C SER A 913 15.98 6.02 33.53
N GLY A 914 17.29 6.22 33.62
CA GLY A 914 18.16 5.37 34.42
C GLY A 914 18.25 5.75 35.90
N ALA A 915 18.76 4.82 36.71
CA ALA A 915 18.89 5.03 38.16
C ALA A 915 19.83 6.19 38.56
N THR A 916 20.70 6.66 37.65
CA THR A 916 21.68 7.72 37.92
C THR A 916 21.82 8.78 36.83
N ASN A 917 21.49 8.45 35.58
CA ASN A 917 21.53 9.32 34.40
C ASN A 917 20.30 8.98 33.53
N ASN A 918 20.10 9.73 32.45
CA ASN A 918 19.10 9.44 31.43
C ASN A 918 19.82 9.11 30.11
N ASP A 919 19.05 8.76 29.09
CA ASP A 919 19.57 8.48 27.74
C ASP A 919 20.33 9.66 27.13
N THR A 920 21.33 9.31 26.34
CA THR A 920 22.07 10.25 25.48
C THR A 920 21.87 9.89 24.02
N LEU A 921 21.64 10.90 23.19
CA LEU A 921 21.27 10.75 21.79
C LEU A 921 22.35 11.36 20.88
N ALA A 922 22.52 10.86 19.66
CA ALA A 922 23.34 11.47 18.63
C ALA A 922 22.84 11.06 17.24
N GLY A 923 22.94 11.96 16.26
CA GLY A 923 22.58 11.67 14.86
C GLY A 923 21.14 11.19 14.70
N PHE A 924 20.17 11.90 15.29
CA PHE A 924 18.75 11.61 15.10
C PHE A 924 18.03 12.83 14.55
N GLU A 925 17.21 12.60 13.54
CA GLU A 925 16.31 13.57 12.94
C GLU A 925 14.85 13.28 13.30
N GLN A 926 14.56 12.07 13.82
CA GLN A 926 13.23 11.66 14.22
C GLN A 926 13.16 11.21 15.68
N ALA A 927 12.02 11.47 16.33
CA ALA A 927 11.74 10.97 17.67
C ALA A 927 10.29 10.51 17.80
N ILE A 928 10.09 9.33 18.37
CA ILE A 928 8.78 8.72 18.60
C ILE A 928 8.58 8.54 20.11
N GLY A 929 7.48 9.09 20.63
CA GLY A 929 7.02 8.91 22.00
C GLY A 929 6.36 7.56 22.24
N GLY A 930 5.83 7.37 23.44
CA GLY A 930 5.19 6.15 23.92
C GLY A 930 3.70 6.35 24.22
N ALA A 931 3.26 5.77 25.33
CA ALA A 931 1.86 5.85 25.78
C ALA A 931 1.62 6.86 26.93
N GLY A 932 2.64 7.67 27.25
CA GLY A 932 2.61 8.66 28.32
C GLY A 932 2.33 10.07 27.80
N ASP A 933 2.27 11.06 28.69
CA ASP A 933 2.15 12.46 28.28
C ASP A 933 3.56 12.99 27.92
N ASP A 934 3.96 12.83 26.67
CA ASP A 934 5.34 13.00 26.22
C ASP A 934 5.68 14.45 25.85
N SER A 935 6.96 14.79 25.87
CA SER A 935 7.47 16.10 25.47
C SER A 935 8.63 15.93 24.50
N LEU A 936 8.36 16.12 23.21
CA LEU A 936 9.33 15.95 22.13
C LEU A 936 9.73 17.32 21.57
N SER A 937 11.03 17.52 21.35
CA SER A 937 11.53 18.74 20.73
C SER A 937 12.60 18.43 19.69
N GLY A 938 12.43 19.01 18.51
CA GLY A 938 13.32 18.89 17.37
C GLY A 938 14.63 19.67 17.55
N SER A 939 15.22 20.05 16.44
CA SER A 939 16.58 20.56 16.32
C SER A 939 16.59 21.93 15.64
N GLY A 940 17.46 22.15 14.66
CA GLY A 940 17.41 23.32 13.79
C GLY A 940 17.46 22.97 12.31
N GLY A 941 17.24 21.70 11.98
CA GLY A 941 16.96 21.21 10.64
C GLY A 941 15.72 20.33 10.70
N ASP A 942 15.25 19.91 9.54
CA ASP A 942 13.95 19.25 9.32
C ASP A 942 13.81 17.97 10.17
N ASN A 943 12.79 17.92 11.02
CA ASN A 943 12.54 16.84 11.98
C ASN A 943 11.18 16.18 11.80
N MET A 944 11.10 14.88 12.14
CA MET A 944 9.84 14.15 12.24
C MET A 944 9.58 13.73 13.69
N LEU A 945 8.50 14.24 14.30
CA LEU A 945 8.17 13.97 15.71
C LEU A 945 6.80 13.32 15.81
N GLY A 946 6.69 12.19 16.52
CA GLY A 946 5.41 11.52 16.80
C GLY A 946 5.17 11.37 18.30
N GLY A 947 4.09 11.94 18.83
CA GLY A 947 3.74 11.90 20.26
C GLY A 947 3.33 10.51 20.73
N GLY A 948 2.36 9.89 20.03
CA GLY A 948 1.92 8.52 20.32
C GLY A 948 0.55 8.51 20.98
N LEU A 949 0.42 7.88 22.14
CA LEU A 949 -0.80 7.98 22.96
C LEU A 949 -0.48 8.85 24.18
N GLY A 950 -1.41 9.73 24.59
CA GLY A 950 -1.19 10.61 25.74
C GLY A 950 -1.45 12.06 25.36
N ALA A 951 -1.40 12.97 26.33
CA ALA A 951 -1.50 14.39 26.03
C ALA A 951 -0.09 14.96 25.83
N ASP A 952 0.33 15.00 24.57
CA ASP A 952 1.71 15.21 24.18
C ASP A 952 2.04 16.68 23.92
N ARG A 953 3.33 17.01 24.00
CA ARG A 953 3.86 18.32 23.65
C ARG A 953 4.98 18.19 22.63
N LEU A 954 4.75 18.68 21.42
CA LEU A 954 5.70 18.66 20.32
C LEU A 954 6.16 20.09 19.96
N ASP A 955 7.45 20.26 19.66
CA ASP A 955 8.09 21.55 19.30
C ASP A 955 9.18 21.30 18.24
N GLY A 956 8.89 21.57 16.97
CA GLY A 956 9.80 21.33 15.83
C GLY A 956 11.03 22.23 15.86
N ARG A 957 10.81 23.50 16.23
CA ARG A 957 11.76 24.61 16.39
C ARG A 957 12.13 25.33 15.11
N SER A 958 13.02 24.77 14.30
CA SER A 958 13.47 25.42 13.07
C SER A 958 13.84 24.35 12.07
N GLY A 959 13.52 24.58 10.80
CA GLY A 959 13.51 23.51 9.80
C GLY A 959 12.08 23.33 9.31
N ASP A 960 11.91 22.61 8.21
CA ASP A 960 10.59 22.26 7.71
C ASP A 960 10.19 20.94 8.39
N ASP A 961 9.39 21.01 9.46
CA ASP A 961 9.16 19.90 10.38
C ASP A 961 7.82 19.18 10.13
N ASP A 962 7.78 17.85 10.27
CA ASP A 962 6.55 17.04 10.26
C ASP A 962 6.23 16.55 11.70
N LEU A 963 5.13 17.03 12.29
CA LEU A 963 4.75 16.78 13.67
C LEU A 963 3.39 16.07 13.76
N PHE A 964 3.34 14.95 14.48
CA PHE A 964 2.15 14.14 14.71
C PHE A 964 1.86 14.05 16.21
N GLY A 965 0.76 14.65 16.68
CA GLY A 965 0.31 14.57 18.09
C GLY A 965 -0.04 13.12 18.46
N GLY A 966 -1.07 12.57 17.84
CA GLY A 966 -1.48 11.18 18.02
C GLY A 966 -2.85 11.07 18.69
N ASP A 967 -3.01 10.12 19.62
CA ASP A 967 -4.23 10.01 20.43
C ASP A 967 -4.05 10.81 21.71
N GLY A 968 -4.79 11.89 21.94
CA GLY A 968 -4.37 12.81 22.98
C GLY A 968 -5.20 14.04 23.20
N ALA A 969 -4.59 15.03 23.83
CA ALA A 969 -5.07 16.40 23.85
C ALA A 969 -3.80 17.24 23.79
N ASP A 970 -3.31 17.37 22.56
CA ASP A 970 -1.90 17.59 22.30
C ASP A 970 -1.59 19.07 22.12
N SER A 971 -0.34 19.43 22.34
CA SER A 971 0.18 20.77 22.07
C SER A 971 1.30 20.68 21.05
N VAL A 972 0.97 21.00 19.79
CA VAL A 972 1.88 20.86 18.65
C VAL A 972 2.32 22.24 18.16
N SER A 973 3.63 22.45 18.07
CA SER A 973 4.24 23.71 17.64
C SER A 973 5.29 23.47 16.56
N GLY A 974 5.09 24.01 15.34
CA GLY A 974 6.03 23.84 14.23
C GLY A 974 7.33 24.61 14.48
N GLY A 975 7.23 25.93 14.60
CA GLY A 975 8.35 26.78 14.95
C GLY A 975 8.70 27.75 13.83
N ALA A 976 9.73 27.46 13.05
CA ALA A 976 10.18 28.34 11.98
C ALA A 976 10.60 27.51 10.77
N GLY A 977 9.90 27.65 9.65
CA GLY A 977 10.06 26.77 8.50
C GLY A 977 8.73 26.66 7.78
N VAL A 978 8.57 25.65 6.93
CA VAL A 978 7.28 25.25 6.38
C VAL A 978 6.90 23.94 7.05
N ASP A 979 6.06 24.03 8.08
CA ASP A 979 5.80 22.90 8.98
C ASP A 979 4.47 22.20 8.63
N ARG A 980 4.39 20.88 8.86
CA ARG A 980 3.13 20.12 8.86
C ARG A 980 2.82 19.63 10.26
N LEU A 981 1.66 20.02 10.76
CA LEU A 981 1.18 19.68 12.10
C LEU A 981 -0.11 18.89 11.98
N TYR A 982 -0.12 17.69 12.56
CA TYR A 982 -1.29 16.84 12.67
C TYR A 982 -1.62 16.65 14.16
N GLY A 983 -2.78 17.11 14.62
CA GLY A 983 -3.27 16.93 15.99
C GLY A 983 -3.55 15.45 16.26
N GLY A 984 -4.43 14.86 15.47
CA GLY A 984 -4.76 13.44 15.56
C GLY A 984 -6.13 13.25 16.17
N ALA A 985 -6.29 12.35 17.12
CA ALA A 985 -7.56 12.17 17.84
C ALA A 985 -7.47 12.87 19.18
N GLY A 986 -8.27 13.90 19.43
CA GLY A 986 -8.05 14.65 20.65
C GLY A 986 -8.81 15.95 20.79
N ASN A 987 -8.21 16.87 21.50
CA ASN A 987 -8.71 18.21 21.69
C ASN A 987 -7.46 19.09 21.71
N ASP A 988 -6.93 19.32 20.52
CA ASP A 988 -5.55 19.65 20.30
C ASP A 988 -5.34 21.15 20.17
N LEU A 989 -4.12 21.59 20.47
CA LEU A 989 -3.69 22.98 20.38
C LEU A 989 -2.52 23.09 19.42
N LEU A 990 -2.77 23.62 18.23
CA LEU A 990 -1.79 23.75 17.16
C LEU A 990 -1.28 25.19 17.04
N TYR A 991 0.02 25.32 16.75
CA TYR A 991 0.68 26.59 16.46
C TYR A 991 1.72 26.38 15.35
N GLY A 992 1.47 26.88 14.14
CA GLY A 992 2.38 26.75 13.00
C GLY A 992 3.72 27.41 13.29
N GLY A 993 3.73 28.74 13.36
CA GLY A 993 4.93 29.47 13.74
C GLY A 993 5.24 30.59 12.74
N ASP A 994 6.52 30.73 12.41
CA ASP A 994 6.98 31.55 11.30
C ASP A 994 7.08 30.64 10.06
N GLY A 995 6.17 30.75 9.11
CA GLY A 995 6.12 29.75 8.04
C GLY A 995 4.92 29.88 7.15
N ALA A 996 4.85 28.98 6.16
CA ALA A 996 3.63 28.72 5.40
C ALA A 996 3.15 27.33 5.83
N ASP A 997 2.51 27.24 6.98
CA ASP A 997 2.36 25.95 7.68
C ASP A 997 1.06 25.23 7.32
N THR A 998 1.04 23.91 7.38
CA THR A 998 -0.20 23.12 7.31
C THR A 998 -0.57 22.62 8.69
N LEU A 999 -1.76 22.97 9.17
CA LEU A 999 -2.27 22.57 10.47
C LEU A 999 -3.58 21.80 10.29
N ASP A 1000 -3.57 20.52 10.66
CA ASP A 1000 -4.74 19.65 10.66
C ASP A 1000 -5.05 19.22 12.10
N GLY A 1001 -6.21 19.64 12.64
CA GLY A 1001 -6.63 19.25 13.99
C GLY A 1001 -6.97 17.76 14.11
N GLY A 1002 -7.49 17.15 13.05
CA GLY A 1002 -7.95 15.76 13.06
C GLY A 1002 -9.34 15.59 13.68
N GLU A 1003 -9.51 14.55 14.50
CA GLU A 1003 -10.77 14.20 15.15
C GLU A 1003 -10.86 14.89 16.52
N GLY A 1004 -11.87 15.75 16.72
CA GLY A 1004 -12.12 16.29 18.05
C GLY A 1004 -12.70 17.69 18.06
N ILE A 1005 -12.26 18.50 19.03
CA ILE A 1005 -12.51 19.94 19.03
C ILE A 1005 -11.18 20.62 19.24
N ASP A 1006 -10.64 21.13 18.14
CA ASP A 1006 -9.24 21.52 18.04
C ASP A 1006 -9.12 23.04 17.95
N ALA A 1007 -7.99 23.54 18.39
CA ALA A 1007 -7.74 24.96 18.58
C ALA A 1007 -6.43 25.39 17.95
N ILE A 1008 -6.46 26.54 17.29
CA ILE A 1008 -5.24 27.23 16.83
C ILE A 1008 -4.94 28.44 17.71
N THR A 1009 -3.66 28.71 17.94
CA THR A 1009 -3.22 29.86 18.76
C THR A 1009 -2.22 30.75 18.04
N PHE A 1010 -2.34 32.06 18.27
CA PHE A 1010 -1.51 33.09 17.66
C PHE A 1010 -0.82 33.95 18.72
N ALA A 1011 -0.41 33.34 19.84
CA ALA A 1011 0.06 34.07 21.02
C ALA A 1011 1.26 35.02 20.76
N SER A 1012 1.99 34.82 19.66
CA SER A 1012 3.12 35.65 19.22
C SER A 1012 2.75 36.74 18.21
N ALA A 1013 1.51 36.76 17.71
CA ALA A 1013 1.07 37.68 16.67
C ALA A 1013 1.18 39.16 17.11
N THR A 1014 1.60 40.01 16.17
CA THR A 1014 1.83 41.45 16.41
C THR A 1014 0.94 42.37 15.56
N ALA A 1015 0.03 41.79 14.80
CA ALA A 1015 -0.98 42.45 13.96
C ALA A 1015 -2.31 41.67 14.05
N GLY A 1016 -3.37 42.23 13.45
CA GLY A 1016 -4.66 41.53 13.34
C GLY A 1016 -4.58 40.38 12.34
N LEU A 1017 -5.36 39.34 12.60
CA LEU A 1017 -5.39 38.09 11.86
C LEU A 1017 -6.45 38.10 10.77
N VAL A 1018 -6.23 37.32 9.71
CA VAL A 1018 -7.24 36.98 8.72
C VAL A 1018 -7.26 35.46 8.59
N ILE A 1019 -8.24 34.81 9.24
CA ILE A 1019 -8.40 33.36 9.30
C ILE A 1019 -9.63 32.95 8.50
N ASP A 1020 -9.47 31.94 7.65
CA ASP A 1020 -10.56 31.33 6.89
C ASP A 1020 -10.53 29.80 7.04
N LEU A 1021 -11.50 29.26 7.78
CA LEU A 1021 -11.68 27.82 8.03
C LEU A 1021 -12.54 27.14 6.94
N ARG A 1022 -12.99 27.88 5.92
CA ARG A 1022 -13.81 27.35 4.81
C ARG A 1022 -12.96 26.86 3.66
N ALA A 1023 -11.70 27.28 3.62
CA ALA A 1023 -10.84 27.20 2.45
C ALA A 1023 -9.82 26.08 2.60
N SER A 1024 -9.87 25.13 1.67
CA SER A 1024 -8.71 24.34 1.27
C SER A 1024 -8.06 25.10 0.09
N ALA A 1025 -6.90 25.72 0.31
CA ALA A 1025 -6.07 26.49 -0.63
C ALA A 1025 -6.44 27.96 -0.94
N ASN A 1026 -5.41 28.82 -0.74
CA ASN A 1026 -5.10 30.14 -1.32
C ASN A 1026 -6.03 31.36 -1.11
N GLN A 1027 -5.57 32.35 -0.32
CA GLN A 1027 -5.56 33.77 -0.74
C GLN A 1027 -4.50 34.63 -0.01
N GLY A 1028 -3.61 35.26 -0.79
CA GLY A 1028 -2.65 36.26 -0.31
C GLY A 1028 -3.22 37.67 -0.17
N ALA A 1029 -2.84 38.37 0.90
CA ALA A 1029 -2.01 39.58 0.87
C ALA A 1029 -1.97 40.24 2.27
N GLU A 1030 -0.77 40.21 2.84
CA GLU A 1030 -0.34 40.74 4.15
C GLU A 1030 -0.73 39.86 5.38
N LEU A 1031 0.06 38.78 5.53
CA LEU A 1031 0.34 38.01 6.76
C LEU A 1031 -0.79 37.10 7.27
N ILE A 1032 -1.00 35.94 6.63
CA ILE A 1032 -1.06 34.56 7.19
C ILE A 1032 -0.82 33.60 5.99
N ASP A 1033 0.25 32.78 6.00
CA ASP A 1033 0.63 31.84 4.92
C ASP A 1033 0.21 30.38 5.24
N ASP A 1034 -0.61 30.16 6.28
CA ASP A 1034 -0.95 28.82 6.79
C ASP A 1034 -2.26 28.26 6.19
N LEU A 1035 -2.33 26.94 6.07
CA LEU A 1035 -3.51 26.13 5.76
C LEU A 1035 -4.08 25.52 7.06
N TYR A 1036 -5.39 25.71 7.31
CA TYR A 1036 -6.08 25.16 8.49
C TYR A 1036 -7.13 24.12 8.06
N LEU A 1037 -7.01 22.91 8.57
CA LEU A 1037 -7.91 21.78 8.34
C LEU A 1037 -8.45 21.27 9.67
N ASN A 1038 -9.73 20.90 9.72
CA ASN A 1038 -10.38 20.32 10.92
C ASN A 1038 -10.10 21.13 12.21
N ILE A 1039 -10.36 22.45 12.15
CA ILE A 1039 -10.20 23.36 13.29
C ILE A 1039 -11.56 23.96 13.66
N GLU A 1040 -11.96 23.81 14.92
CA GLU A 1040 -13.25 24.31 15.39
C GLU A 1040 -13.10 25.58 16.22
N THR A 1041 -11.96 25.77 16.89
CA THR A 1041 -11.74 26.84 17.88
C THR A 1041 -10.66 27.83 17.44
N VAL A 1042 -11.03 29.10 17.32
CA VAL A 1042 -10.10 30.19 16.98
C VAL A 1042 -10.22 31.33 17.98
N THR A 1043 -9.09 31.77 18.52
CA THR A 1043 -9.00 32.98 19.34
C THR A 1043 -8.14 34.02 18.65
N GLY A 1044 -8.75 35.14 18.31
CA GLY A 1044 -8.11 36.34 17.79
C GLY A 1044 -7.21 37.04 18.80
N THR A 1045 -6.72 38.20 18.40
CA THR A 1045 -5.64 38.93 19.05
C THR A 1045 -6.15 40.16 19.81
N GLY A 1046 -5.26 41.12 20.05
CA GLY A 1046 -5.61 42.44 20.58
C GLY A 1046 -5.71 43.51 19.48
N TYR A 1047 -5.86 43.09 18.22
CA TYR A 1047 -5.97 43.92 17.03
C TYR A 1047 -7.26 43.61 16.30
N ASN A 1048 -7.51 44.27 15.17
CA ASN A 1048 -8.72 44.01 14.39
C ASN A 1048 -8.55 42.71 13.62
N ASP A 1049 -9.26 41.67 14.03
CA ASP A 1049 -9.18 40.34 13.43
C ASP A 1049 -10.35 40.08 12.47
N THR A 1050 -10.16 39.23 11.47
CA THR A 1050 -11.19 38.69 10.59
C THR A 1050 -11.11 37.18 10.68
N ILE A 1051 -12.17 36.53 11.16
CA ILE A 1051 -12.22 35.07 11.36
C ILE A 1051 -13.47 34.54 10.70
N LEU A 1052 -13.30 33.61 9.77
CA LEU A 1052 -14.38 33.01 8.99
C LEU A 1052 -14.41 31.52 9.33
N GLY A 1053 -15.47 31.08 9.98
CA GLY A 1053 -15.73 29.69 10.34
C GLY A 1053 -16.18 28.86 9.14
N GLY A 1054 -16.09 27.54 9.30
CA GLY A 1054 -16.26 26.52 8.29
C GLY A 1054 -17.69 25.97 8.19
N PHE A 1055 -17.78 24.65 7.98
CA PHE A 1055 -19.04 23.93 7.85
C PHE A 1055 -19.48 23.20 9.14
N GLU A 1056 -18.65 23.27 10.18
CA GLU A 1056 -18.86 22.62 11.47
C GLU A 1056 -19.15 23.64 12.57
N ALA A 1057 -19.56 23.16 13.75
CA ALA A 1057 -19.84 24.06 14.88
C ALA A 1057 -18.56 24.73 15.39
N ASN A 1058 -18.38 26.00 15.08
CA ASN A 1058 -17.19 26.77 15.42
C ASN A 1058 -17.32 27.58 16.71
N ALA A 1059 -16.21 27.69 17.45
CA ALA A 1059 -16.06 28.56 18.61
C ALA A 1059 -15.07 29.69 18.30
N LEU A 1060 -15.59 30.86 17.91
CA LEU A 1060 -14.79 31.98 17.42
C LEU A 1060 -14.77 33.12 18.44
N THR A 1061 -13.58 33.61 18.79
CA THR A 1061 -13.39 34.76 19.69
C THR A 1061 -12.55 35.84 19.01
N GLY A 1062 -13.04 37.07 18.91
CA GLY A 1062 -12.31 38.20 18.30
C GLY A 1062 -11.19 38.73 19.22
N GLY A 1063 -11.54 39.05 20.47
CA GLY A 1063 -10.57 39.45 21.48
C GLY A 1063 -10.68 40.92 21.84
N SER A 1064 -9.68 41.74 21.51
CA SER A 1064 -9.81 43.20 21.62
C SER A 1064 -9.49 43.79 20.26
N GLY A 1065 -10.23 44.80 19.81
CA GLY A 1065 -10.12 45.22 18.42
C GLY A 1065 -11.49 45.49 17.87
N ASN A 1066 -11.57 45.89 16.61
CA ASN A 1066 -12.85 45.85 15.92
C ASN A 1066 -12.83 44.64 15.01
N ASP A 1067 -13.48 43.58 15.45
CA ASP A 1067 -13.31 42.24 14.88
C ASP A 1067 -14.46 41.88 13.94
N SER A 1068 -14.20 41.03 12.96
CA SER A 1068 -15.18 40.51 12.00
C SER A 1068 -15.23 38.99 12.11
N LEU A 1069 -16.30 38.45 12.70
CA LEU A 1069 -16.49 37.01 12.90
C LEU A 1069 -17.66 36.51 12.06
N GLN A 1070 -17.47 35.43 11.32
CA GLN A 1070 -18.53 34.73 10.58
C GLN A 1070 -18.53 33.26 11.01
N GLY A 1071 -19.67 32.71 11.45
CA GLY A 1071 -19.79 31.32 11.91
C GLY A 1071 -19.79 30.32 10.77
N GLY A 1072 -20.75 30.44 9.84
CA GLY A 1072 -20.82 29.57 8.66
C GLY A 1072 -22.02 28.63 8.73
N LEU A 1073 -21.81 27.32 8.58
CA LEU A 1073 -22.83 26.31 8.86
C LEU A 1073 -22.52 25.66 10.22
N GLY A 1074 -23.53 25.15 10.91
CA GLY A 1074 -23.36 24.53 12.22
C GLY A 1074 -23.81 25.45 13.36
N ASN A 1075 -23.85 24.92 14.59
CA ASN A 1075 -24.30 25.74 15.72
C ASN A 1075 -23.11 26.48 16.33
N ASP A 1076 -22.88 27.70 15.89
CA ASP A 1076 -21.66 28.44 16.19
C ASP A 1076 -21.75 29.25 17.48
N SER A 1077 -20.59 29.52 18.08
CA SER A 1077 -20.44 30.39 19.25
C SER A 1077 -19.44 31.50 18.95
N LEU A 1078 -19.94 32.70 18.66
CA LEU A 1078 -19.15 33.88 18.32
C LEU A 1078 -19.10 34.87 19.50
N TYR A 1079 -17.89 35.29 19.88
CA TYR A 1079 -17.64 36.30 20.90
C TYR A 1079 -16.75 37.42 20.35
N GLY A 1080 -17.32 38.62 20.12
CA GLY A 1080 -16.57 39.77 19.58
C GLY A 1080 -15.46 40.21 20.52
N GLY A 1081 -15.83 40.63 21.73
CA GLY A 1081 -14.89 41.01 22.78
C GLY A 1081 -14.93 42.51 23.06
N ASP A 1082 -13.76 43.15 23.21
CA ASP A 1082 -13.67 44.59 23.46
C ASP A 1082 -13.46 45.35 22.12
N GLY A 1083 -14.46 46.11 21.70
CA GLY A 1083 -14.39 47.04 20.57
C GLY A 1083 -15.69 47.02 19.79
N SER A 1084 -15.68 47.54 18.56
CA SER A 1084 -16.90 47.59 17.74
C SER A 1084 -16.85 46.48 16.70
N ASP A 1085 -17.53 45.39 17.01
CA ASP A 1085 -17.39 44.12 16.31
C ASP A 1085 -18.53 43.85 15.34
N SER A 1086 -18.29 42.98 14.36
CA SER A 1086 -19.25 42.52 13.37
C SER A 1086 -19.34 41.00 13.44
N LEU A 1087 -20.45 40.47 13.95
CA LEU A 1087 -20.69 39.04 14.12
C LEU A 1087 -21.82 38.59 13.19
N GLN A 1088 -21.58 37.54 12.42
CA GLN A 1088 -22.58 36.86 11.61
C GLN A 1088 -22.61 35.37 11.97
N GLY A 1089 -23.76 34.85 12.41
CA GLY A 1089 -23.94 33.44 12.77
C GLY A 1089 -23.86 32.56 11.54
N GLY A 1090 -24.92 32.56 10.74
CA GLY A 1090 -24.95 31.82 9.47
C GLY A 1090 -26.20 30.96 9.36
N GLU A 1091 -26.02 29.68 9.06
CA GLU A 1091 -27.11 28.71 9.11
C GLU A 1091 -27.04 27.91 10.42
N ASP A 1092 -28.20 27.44 10.91
CA ASP A 1092 -28.37 26.73 12.19
C ASP A 1092 -28.42 27.65 13.41
N ALA A 1093 -28.42 27.09 14.63
CA ALA A 1093 -28.76 27.85 15.84
C ALA A 1093 -27.52 28.39 16.54
N ASP A 1094 -27.27 29.69 16.35
CA ASP A 1094 -26.02 30.31 16.77
C ASP A 1094 -26.12 31.07 18.11
N LEU A 1095 -24.97 31.25 18.75
CA LEU A 1095 -24.78 32.10 19.92
C LEU A 1095 -23.83 33.25 19.57
N LEU A 1096 -24.36 34.47 19.48
CA LEU A 1096 -23.58 35.68 19.19
C LEU A 1096 -23.53 36.57 20.42
N TYR A 1097 -22.32 36.97 20.82
CA TYR A 1097 -22.07 37.92 21.90
C TYR A 1097 -21.12 39.02 21.43
N GLY A 1098 -21.65 40.24 21.24
CA GLY A 1098 -20.88 41.41 20.78
C GLY A 1098 -19.80 41.78 21.79
N GLY A 1099 -20.21 42.22 22.98
CA GLY A 1099 -19.31 42.42 24.10
C GLY A 1099 -19.23 43.86 24.55
N GLY A 1100 -18.14 44.54 24.18
CA GLY A 1100 -17.78 45.85 24.68
C GLY A 1100 -17.55 46.86 23.57
N GLY A 1101 -18.60 47.40 22.98
CA GLY A 1101 -18.56 48.53 22.08
C GLY A 1101 -19.85 48.60 21.29
N ALA A 1102 -19.84 49.29 20.16
CA ALA A 1102 -21.05 49.36 19.33
C ALA A 1102 -20.98 48.25 18.29
N ASP A 1103 -21.68 47.15 18.56
CA ASP A 1103 -21.54 45.90 17.81
C ASP A 1103 -22.65 45.72 16.77
N VAL A 1104 -22.37 44.94 15.73
CA VAL A 1104 -23.33 44.56 14.68
C VAL A 1104 -23.48 43.04 14.72
N LEU A 1105 -24.67 42.55 15.06
CA LEU A 1105 -24.97 41.13 15.15
C LEU A 1105 -26.03 40.74 14.12
N THR A 1106 -25.73 39.73 13.32
CA THR A 1106 -26.65 39.14 12.32
C THR A 1106 -26.74 37.64 12.59
N GLY A 1107 -27.89 37.15 13.04
CA GLY A 1107 -28.09 35.71 13.27
C GLY A 1107 -28.08 34.91 11.96
N SER A 1108 -28.67 35.47 10.91
CA SER A 1108 -28.97 34.77 9.67
C SER A 1108 -30.06 33.71 9.89
N SER A 1109 -29.97 32.49 9.34
CA SER A 1109 -31.09 31.55 9.39
C SER A 1109 -30.94 30.53 10.49
N GLY A 1110 -31.92 30.47 11.40
CA GLY A 1110 -31.85 29.48 12.46
C GLY A 1110 -32.69 29.87 13.64
N ARG A 1111 -32.18 29.58 14.84
CA ARG A 1111 -32.81 30.07 16.07
C ARG A 1111 -31.73 30.62 16.98
N ASP A 1112 -31.42 31.87 16.75
CA ASP A 1112 -30.18 32.44 17.24
C ASP A 1112 -30.38 33.12 18.58
N LEU A 1113 -29.32 33.15 19.36
CA LEU A 1113 -29.25 33.82 20.65
C LEU A 1113 -28.27 34.98 20.55
N LEU A 1114 -28.81 36.20 20.51
CA LEU A 1114 -28.03 37.41 20.30
C LEU A 1114 -27.93 38.23 21.60
N TYR A 1115 -26.71 38.64 21.91
CA TYR A 1115 -26.35 39.49 23.05
C TYR A 1115 -25.49 40.65 22.55
N GLY A 1116 -26.00 41.87 22.67
CA GLY A 1116 -25.21 43.06 22.32
C GLY A 1116 -24.04 43.26 23.28
N GLY A 1117 -24.25 42.95 24.56
CA GLY A 1117 -23.25 43.11 25.59
C GLY A 1117 -23.81 43.81 26.83
N SER A 1118 -22.98 43.93 27.86
CA SER A 1118 -23.40 44.50 29.15
C SER A 1118 -23.15 46.00 29.29
N ASP A 1119 -22.72 46.66 28.21
CA ASP A 1119 -22.24 48.02 28.26
C ASP A 1119 -23.34 49.07 27.98
N THR A 1120 -22.97 50.29 27.54
CA THR A 1120 -23.94 51.36 27.21
C THR A 1120 -23.75 51.91 25.80
N ALA A 1121 -22.92 51.25 25.00
CA ALA A 1121 -22.81 51.50 23.58
C ALA A 1121 -24.08 51.01 22.88
N ALA A 1122 -24.19 51.34 21.60
CA ALA A 1122 -25.42 51.15 20.84
C ALA A 1122 -25.19 50.01 19.85
N ASP A 1123 -25.79 48.87 20.16
CA ASP A 1123 -25.67 47.66 19.34
C ASP A 1123 -26.75 47.65 18.25
N ARG A 1124 -26.40 47.06 17.11
CA ARG A 1124 -27.31 46.87 15.98
C ARG A 1124 -27.53 45.40 15.74
N PHE A 1125 -28.79 44.97 15.84
CA PHE A 1125 -29.23 43.62 15.49
C PHE A 1125 -29.87 43.67 14.11
N VAL A 1126 -29.29 43.01 13.12
CA VAL A 1126 -29.67 43.10 11.70
C VAL A 1126 -30.50 41.90 11.29
N PHE A 1127 -31.62 42.17 10.61
CA PHE A 1127 -32.51 41.18 10.02
C PHE A 1127 -32.76 41.55 8.55
N ALA A 1128 -32.15 40.84 7.61
CA ALA A 1128 -32.14 41.17 6.19
C ALA A 1128 -33.18 40.38 5.36
N ALA A 1129 -33.58 39.19 5.80
CA ALA A 1129 -34.58 38.37 5.12
C ALA A 1129 -35.68 37.85 6.07
N THR A 1130 -36.83 37.46 5.50
CA THR A 1130 -37.94 36.90 6.30
C THR A 1130 -37.64 35.49 6.82
N SER A 1131 -36.69 34.79 6.20
CA SER A 1131 -36.21 33.47 6.62
C SER A 1131 -35.41 33.51 7.91
N GLU A 1132 -34.80 34.65 8.24
CA GLU A 1132 -33.85 34.76 9.36
C GLU A 1132 -34.53 34.55 10.71
N SER A 1133 -35.78 35.01 10.86
CA SER A 1133 -36.54 34.79 12.10
C SER A 1133 -38.01 34.49 11.80
N ALA A 1134 -38.23 33.42 11.05
CA ALA A 1134 -39.53 33.01 10.52
C ALA A 1134 -40.58 32.70 11.61
N ASP A 1135 -41.86 32.68 11.23
CA ASP A 1135 -42.99 32.54 12.15
C ASP A 1135 -43.09 31.16 12.84
N GLY A 1136 -42.42 30.99 13.96
CA GLY A 1136 -42.50 29.75 14.74
C GLY A 1136 -41.58 29.77 15.95
N SER A 1137 -41.93 29.06 17.03
CA SER A 1137 -41.06 29.06 18.22
C SER A 1137 -39.73 28.33 18.03
N ALA A 1138 -39.56 27.61 16.92
CA ALA A 1138 -38.39 26.80 16.62
C ALA A 1138 -37.37 27.53 15.72
N THR A 1139 -37.75 28.65 15.10
CA THR A 1139 -36.98 29.43 14.10
C THR A 1139 -36.97 30.92 14.45
N ARG A 1140 -37.25 31.24 15.72
CA ARG A 1140 -37.38 32.62 16.20
C ARG A 1140 -36.16 32.99 17.01
N ASP A 1141 -35.50 34.04 16.57
CA ASP A 1141 -34.33 34.58 17.23
C ASP A 1141 -34.69 35.29 18.53
N VAL A 1142 -33.74 35.25 19.46
CA VAL A 1142 -33.91 35.73 20.82
C VAL A 1142 -32.79 36.71 21.17
N LEU A 1143 -33.19 37.96 21.40
CA LEU A 1143 -32.31 39.02 21.91
C LEU A 1143 -32.44 39.08 23.44
N TYR A 1144 -31.32 38.98 24.15
CA TYR A 1144 -31.34 38.84 25.60
C TYR A 1144 -31.18 40.13 26.40
N ASP A 1145 -30.49 41.12 25.87
CA ASP A 1145 -30.07 42.32 26.59
C ASP A 1145 -30.43 43.65 25.93
N PHE A 1146 -31.26 43.63 24.88
CA PHE A 1146 -31.70 44.82 24.13
C PHE A 1146 -32.18 46.00 25.01
N LEU A 1147 -31.53 47.15 24.84
CA LEU A 1147 -31.73 48.42 25.54
C LEU A 1147 -32.45 49.45 24.66
N SER A 1148 -33.77 49.56 24.83
CA SER A 1148 -34.59 50.58 24.14
C SER A 1148 -34.04 52.01 24.26
N GLY A 1149 -33.97 52.70 23.12
CA GLY A 1149 -33.45 54.05 22.97
C GLY A 1149 -31.92 54.15 22.94
N VAL A 1150 -31.22 53.01 23.01
CA VAL A 1150 -29.78 52.87 22.82
C VAL A 1150 -29.53 51.96 21.63
N ASP A 1151 -29.99 50.71 21.71
CA ASP A 1151 -29.82 49.71 20.66
C ASP A 1151 -30.81 49.89 19.51
N GLU A 1152 -30.44 49.36 18.36
CA GLU A 1152 -31.18 49.48 17.10
C GLU A 1152 -31.49 48.09 16.53
N LEU A 1153 -32.75 47.85 16.19
CA LEU A 1153 -33.17 46.70 15.41
C LEU A 1153 -33.30 47.10 13.94
N ASP A 1154 -32.45 46.56 13.07
CA ASP A 1154 -32.45 46.89 11.64
C ASP A 1154 -33.25 45.87 10.84
N LEU A 1155 -34.41 46.29 10.33
CA LEU A 1155 -35.30 45.50 9.47
C LEU A 1155 -35.37 46.09 8.04
N SER A 1156 -34.46 47.01 7.70
CA SER A 1156 -34.51 47.74 6.42
C SER A 1156 -34.22 46.87 5.19
N GLY A 1157 -33.65 45.67 5.40
CA GLY A 1157 -33.47 44.64 4.38
C GLY A 1157 -34.76 43.92 4.00
N ILE A 1158 -35.76 43.88 4.88
CA ILE A 1158 -37.01 43.14 4.66
C ILE A 1158 -38.06 44.04 3.98
N ASP A 1159 -38.49 43.64 2.78
CA ASP A 1159 -39.58 44.33 2.08
C ASP A 1159 -40.92 44.11 2.80
N ALA A 1160 -41.55 45.20 3.24
CA ALA A 1160 -42.82 45.16 3.97
C ALA A 1160 -44.01 44.63 3.15
N ASN A 1161 -43.81 44.34 1.86
CA ASN A 1161 -44.86 43.84 0.98
C ASN A 1161 -44.30 43.07 -0.22
N SER A 1162 -44.12 41.76 -0.04
CA SER A 1162 -43.59 40.84 -1.04
C SER A 1162 -44.43 40.75 -2.33
N ALA A 1163 -45.67 41.24 -2.30
CA ALA A 1163 -46.56 41.26 -3.46
C ALA A 1163 -46.37 42.48 -4.40
N VAL A 1164 -45.48 43.42 -4.07
CA VAL A 1164 -45.23 44.63 -4.88
C VAL A 1164 -43.73 44.75 -5.17
N ILE A 1165 -43.38 45.05 -6.42
CA ILE A 1165 -41.99 45.19 -6.86
C ILE A 1165 -41.38 46.50 -6.30
N GLY A 1166 -40.32 46.37 -5.49
CA GLY A 1166 -39.45 47.44 -4.98
C GLY A 1166 -39.46 47.55 -3.45
N ASN A 1167 -38.34 47.89 -2.79
CA ASN A 1167 -38.27 47.87 -1.32
C ASN A 1167 -39.22 48.89 -0.65
N GLN A 1168 -40.15 48.42 0.19
CA GLN A 1168 -41.13 49.22 0.91
C GLN A 1168 -40.89 49.16 2.42
N ALA A 1169 -40.81 50.32 3.07
CA ALA A 1169 -40.65 50.40 4.51
C ALA A 1169 -41.91 49.95 5.26
N PHE A 1170 -41.74 49.26 6.39
CA PHE A 1170 -42.86 48.89 7.25
C PHE A 1170 -43.54 50.13 7.84
N LEU A 1171 -44.84 49.97 8.13
CA LEU A 1171 -45.57 50.95 8.94
C LEU A 1171 -45.63 50.49 10.40
N TRP A 1172 -44.98 51.21 11.31
CA TRP A 1172 -45.08 50.93 12.76
C TRP A 1172 -46.52 51.09 13.27
N ASN A 1173 -47.09 50.03 13.83
CA ASN A 1173 -48.49 49.99 14.30
C ASN A 1173 -48.64 49.68 15.81
N GLY A 1174 -47.55 49.78 16.57
CA GLY A 1174 -47.55 49.60 18.03
C GLY A 1174 -47.96 48.18 18.42
N SER A 1175 -49.05 48.01 19.18
CA SER A 1175 -49.47 46.70 19.71
C SER A 1175 -50.63 46.05 18.94
N THR A 1176 -50.93 46.49 17.72
CA THR A 1176 -52.09 46.03 16.95
C THR A 1176 -51.65 45.42 15.63
N ALA A 1177 -52.07 44.18 15.32
CA ALA A 1177 -51.80 43.53 14.05
C ALA A 1177 -52.44 44.29 12.87
N ARG A 1178 -51.72 44.38 11.75
CA ARG A 1178 -52.16 45.03 10.52
C ARG A 1178 -51.35 44.48 9.34
N ALA A 1179 -51.99 44.32 8.19
CA ALA A 1179 -51.34 43.95 6.93
C ALA A 1179 -50.20 44.90 6.57
N ASN A 1180 -49.06 44.35 6.16
CA ASN A 1180 -47.87 45.08 5.69
C ASN A 1180 -47.34 46.06 6.75
N ALA A 1181 -47.26 45.63 8.01
CA ALA A 1181 -46.94 46.48 9.14
C ALA A 1181 -46.14 45.75 10.22
N LEU A 1182 -45.45 46.52 11.06
CA LEU A 1182 -44.72 46.02 12.24
C LEU A 1182 -45.55 46.28 13.50
N TRP A 1183 -45.71 45.28 14.36
CA TRP A 1183 -46.34 45.41 15.67
C TRP A 1183 -45.67 44.51 16.71
N TYR A 1184 -45.86 44.80 18.00
CA TYR A 1184 -45.33 43.97 19.07
C TYR A 1184 -46.41 43.41 19.99
N VAL A 1185 -46.13 42.29 20.64
CA VAL A 1185 -46.98 41.65 21.64
C VAL A 1185 -46.18 41.47 22.92
N VAL A 1186 -46.77 41.82 24.07
CA VAL A 1186 -46.17 41.54 25.38
C VAL A 1186 -46.55 40.13 25.81
N SER A 1187 -45.55 39.27 25.99
CA SER A 1187 -45.70 37.88 26.43
C SER A 1187 -45.00 37.69 27.77
N GLY A 1188 -45.75 37.85 28.87
CA GLY A 1188 -45.15 37.77 30.21
C GLY A 1188 -44.24 38.96 30.52
N ALA A 1189 -42.94 38.70 30.62
CA ALA A 1189 -41.89 39.70 30.84
C ALA A 1189 -41.10 40.04 29.55
N ASP A 1190 -41.48 39.42 28.43
CA ASP A 1190 -40.78 39.53 27.15
C ASP A 1190 -41.66 40.27 26.13
N VAL A 1191 -41.02 40.86 25.11
CA VAL A 1191 -41.69 41.45 23.94
C VAL A 1191 -41.43 40.56 22.73
N ILE A 1192 -42.46 40.24 21.96
CA ILE A 1192 -42.32 39.59 20.66
C ILE A 1192 -42.67 40.62 19.60
N LEU A 1193 -41.68 41.04 18.81
CA LEU A 1193 -41.89 41.84 17.62
C LEU A 1193 -42.38 40.96 16.48
N LYS A 1194 -43.31 41.48 15.67
CA LYS A 1194 -43.96 40.75 14.60
C LYS A 1194 -44.06 41.61 13.34
N ALA A 1195 -43.69 41.05 12.20
CA ALA A 1195 -43.81 41.67 10.89
C ALA A 1195 -44.69 40.82 9.96
N ASP A 1196 -45.51 41.47 9.14
CA ASP A 1196 -46.37 40.86 8.11
C ASP A 1196 -45.94 41.44 6.76
N VAL A 1197 -45.50 40.60 5.83
CA VAL A 1197 -45.01 40.94 4.49
C VAL A 1197 -45.94 40.48 3.36
N ASP A 1198 -46.85 39.53 3.59
CA ASP A 1198 -47.75 39.00 2.54
C ASP A 1198 -49.16 39.62 2.57
N GLY A 1199 -49.46 40.41 3.60
CA GLY A 1199 -50.69 41.15 3.80
C GLY A 1199 -51.85 40.33 4.35
N ASN A 1200 -51.59 39.13 4.88
CA ASN A 1200 -52.60 38.21 5.39
C ASN A 1200 -53.02 38.48 6.86
N THR A 1201 -52.37 39.42 7.56
CA THR A 1201 -52.55 39.79 8.99
C THR A 1201 -52.03 38.80 10.03
N LEU A 1202 -51.28 37.80 9.60
CA LEU A 1202 -50.42 36.92 10.41
C LEU A 1202 -48.98 37.44 10.34
N ALA A 1203 -48.15 37.02 11.29
CA ALA A 1203 -46.74 37.40 11.26
C ALA A 1203 -46.01 36.41 10.36
N ASP A 1204 -45.12 36.92 9.52
CA ASP A 1204 -44.17 36.13 8.73
C ASP A 1204 -42.78 36.13 9.40
N VAL A 1205 -42.49 37.16 10.21
CA VAL A 1205 -41.28 37.27 11.05
C VAL A 1205 -41.69 37.50 12.49
N GLU A 1206 -41.13 36.73 13.43
CA GLU A 1206 -41.24 36.96 14.87
C GLU A 1206 -39.84 37.10 15.48
N ILE A 1207 -39.58 38.12 16.30
CA ILE A 1207 -38.31 38.28 17.04
C ILE A 1207 -38.63 38.43 18.53
N GLU A 1208 -37.96 37.69 19.40
CA GLU A 1208 -38.19 37.73 20.85
C GLU A 1208 -37.14 38.57 21.59
N LEU A 1209 -37.60 39.60 22.30
CA LEU A 1209 -36.78 40.46 23.14
C LEU A 1209 -37.06 40.13 24.62
N LYS A 1210 -36.07 39.56 25.31
CA LYS A 1210 -36.20 39.12 26.70
C LYS A 1210 -36.21 40.28 27.69
N GLY A 1211 -37.00 40.13 28.75
CA GLY A 1211 -36.98 41.06 29.88
C GLY A 1211 -37.51 42.48 29.61
N MET A 1212 -38.14 42.70 28.45
CA MET A 1212 -38.58 44.00 27.97
C MET A 1212 -40.07 44.28 28.23
N ALA A 1213 -40.42 45.53 28.54
CA ALA A 1213 -41.81 45.92 28.86
C ALA A 1213 -42.59 46.57 27.69
N ALA A 1214 -41.90 47.23 26.74
CA ALA A 1214 -42.47 47.84 25.54
C ALA A 1214 -41.36 48.30 24.58
N LEU A 1215 -41.62 48.27 23.27
CA LEU A 1215 -40.75 48.77 22.20
C LEU A 1215 -41.29 50.10 21.63
N VAL A 1216 -40.43 51.04 21.23
CA VAL A 1216 -40.82 52.30 20.59
C VAL A 1216 -40.36 52.37 19.14
N ALA A 1217 -41.03 53.21 18.33
CA ALA A 1217 -40.72 53.34 16.90
C ALA A 1217 -39.31 53.89 16.59
N GLY A 1218 -38.58 54.38 17.59
CA GLY A 1218 -37.19 54.84 17.42
C GLY A 1218 -36.15 53.75 17.70
N ASP A 1219 -36.59 52.57 18.16
CA ASP A 1219 -35.73 51.40 18.42
C ASP A 1219 -35.57 50.53 17.16
N VAL A 1220 -36.27 50.89 16.07
CA VAL A 1220 -36.35 50.09 14.84
C VAL A 1220 -36.01 50.96 13.64
N LEU A 1221 -35.05 50.49 12.83
CA LEU A 1221 -34.73 51.03 11.52
C LEU A 1221 -35.57 50.31 10.46
N LEU A 1222 -36.24 51.08 9.61
CA LEU A 1222 -37.29 50.64 8.67
C LEU A 1222 -37.08 51.15 7.25
#